data_AF-A0A665U1L7-F1
#
_entry.id   AF-A0A665U1L7-F1
#
_cell.length_a   1.000
_cell.length_b   1.000
_cell.length_c   1.000
_cell.angle_alpha   90.00
_cell.angle_beta   90.00
_cell.angle_gamma   90.00
#
_symmetry.space_group_name_H-M   'P 1'
#
loop_
_entity.id
_entity.type
_entity.pdbx_description
1 polymer ?
#
loop_
_entity_poly.entity_id
_entity_poly.type
_entity_poly.pdbx_seq_one_letter_code
_entity_poly.pdbx_strand_id
1 'polypeptide(L)'
;MITTIYLQSFIRSGPAGYASYCAERLRRTVTNGVRGEPPTWLELQANKSKKPMNVSVFLMDGRSVKLPVDSASTSKEICQILSNTVKLKDTFGFSLYVALFDKVWSLGATKEHVMDAISLCEQEVRRRGGQEQHAPWRLFFRKEIFTPWHNCSEDKISTELIYKQIIHGLKSGEYQSEKVDDFVQLTAKHLYIEYGSDSRAENVKQAVEECINESLLKANSEDKWVQMVSNAHAQVGLLTYQKVQRSEFVVDFARKKWPMFFSRFFEVVKLSGPALAKSKFIVAINWTGITFLDEREKRLLELSFPEVTGVNTLREGKAAGQTACLLTLKGDFTLSGSAAEEMTELITMFINGLAERSQYAVALKEVNRQDDPTFLSFKKGELILIIKDGEFSQQSGWIKGQIERTKKTGAVPTEALLILPTLSKPTNEFMNLLSLPPNQRKTIIQANQKETGTLERLPLATLKEFSQEYFRQPTKDVNRQVISRNSAPERLWAHSREPIRQPLLRKLSLFLLNCPEPILKYMGDYPTKQVQNSLELTDQIFSPANQYEPLRDEIYCQIMKQMTSNNNRFSMEKGWQLLWLCCGMFPPSQSLLKHTQRFLKSRHRGPLAADCLQRLQNSLRMEPRKLPPHQVEVEAMQQDSIQIFHKIHFPNDTEEVFEVSTSTRVKDLIQNISKKLGLTSADGFSIFVKTHDKVLSLNEADYFFDSLRQITDWSKKAKGIKDVGPVNISYLVYFMRKLWFNVIPGRDTKADLIFHFPQELPKYLRGYHVCTKEDMVNIAALLFRMKGNDKTQLAMIPKMLKDLVPNDQLKTMSENEWKRSIVGYYSKQADMTADEAKVAFLKVVYHWPTFGCAFFEVKQTSEPNFPDIVRIAVSKKGLTIIHPKTKDVLAQYPYNRIANWCSGSTYFHMSVGSLVKGSKFLCETSLGYKMDDLITSYQLAVDKQHSGVKASPQSCTDRSLIQVHRIPFAYR
;
A
#
# COMPACT_ATOMS: atom_id res chain seq x y z
N MET A 1 -26.61 -24.51 26.73
CA MET A 1 -28.00 -25.00 26.79
C MET A 1 -28.53 -24.99 28.23
N ILE A 2 -27.90 -25.69 29.18
CA ILE A 2 -28.32 -25.72 30.60
C ILE A 2 -28.37 -24.29 31.21
N THR A 3 -27.33 -23.49 31.04
CA THR A 3 -27.26 -22.11 31.56
C THR A 3 -28.33 -21.17 30.99
N THR A 4 -28.75 -21.40 29.73
CA THR A 4 -29.77 -20.59 29.04
C THR A 4 -31.15 -20.77 29.68
N ILE A 5 -31.46 -21.98 30.15
CA ILE A 5 -32.74 -22.31 30.80
C ILE A 5 -32.85 -21.59 32.15
N TYR A 6 -31.79 -21.62 32.96
CA TYR A 6 -31.75 -20.89 34.23
C TYR A 6 -31.85 -19.37 34.03
N LEU A 7 -31.17 -18.82 33.02
CA LEU A 7 -31.23 -17.40 32.71
C LEU A 7 -32.63 -16.97 32.24
N GLN A 8 -33.30 -17.78 31.41
CA GLN A 8 -34.69 -17.53 31.02
C GLN A 8 -35.64 -17.55 32.23
N SER A 9 -35.43 -18.47 33.18
CA SER A 9 -36.22 -18.51 34.42
C SER A 9 -36.01 -17.25 35.27
N PHE A 10 -34.77 -16.79 35.41
CA PHE A 10 -34.44 -15.55 36.14
C PHE A 10 -35.06 -14.30 35.49
N ILE A 11 -34.99 -14.20 34.16
CA ILE A 11 -35.57 -13.06 33.41
C ILE A 11 -37.09 -13.00 33.58
N ARG A 12 -37.78 -14.16 33.65
CA ARG A 12 -39.24 -14.22 33.85
C ARG A 12 -39.69 -13.65 35.19
N SER A 13 -38.86 -13.72 36.23
CA SER A 13 -39.10 -13.10 37.54
C SER A 13 -38.66 -11.62 37.63
N GLY A 14 -38.22 -11.02 36.52
CA GLY A 14 -37.72 -9.65 36.49
C GLY A 14 -38.82 -8.57 36.52
N PRO A 15 -38.45 -7.29 36.71
CA PRO A 15 -39.39 -6.17 36.74
C PRO A 15 -40.25 -6.05 35.46
N ALA A 16 -41.51 -5.63 35.62
CA ALA A 16 -42.45 -5.47 34.51
C ALA A 16 -41.88 -4.55 33.40
N GLY A 17 -41.96 -5.02 32.16
CA GLY A 17 -41.39 -4.35 30.97
C GLY A 17 -39.95 -4.72 30.63
N TYR A 18 -39.10 -5.06 31.61
CA TYR A 18 -37.72 -5.55 31.35
C TYR A 18 -37.68 -7.07 31.14
N ALA A 19 -38.52 -7.82 31.85
CA ALA A 19 -38.61 -9.28 31.70
C ALA A 19 -38.89 -9.69 30.24
N SER A 20 -39.91 -9.11 29.60
CA SER A 20 -40.25 -9.40 28.20
C SER A 20 -39.19 -8.90 27.21
N TYR A 21 -38.65 -7.69 27.43
CA TYR A 21 -37.62 -7.09 26.59
C TYR A 21 -36.32 -7.90 26.57
N CYS A 22 -35.81 -8.28 27.76
CA CYS A 22 -34.60 -9.08 27.89
C CYS A 22 -34.81 -10.53 27.43
N ALA A 23 -36.00 -11.11 27.65
CA ALA A 23 -36.32 -12.45 27.18
C ALA A 23 -36.31 -12.53 25.65
N GLU A 24 -36.87 -11.52 24.97
CA GLU A 24 -36.87 -11.45 23.51
C GLU A 24 -35.47 -11.24 22.94
N ARG A 25 -34.65 -10.35 23.52
CA ARG A 25 -33.25 -10.17 23.13
C ARG A 25 -32.44 -11.46 23.30
N LEU A 26 -32.59 -12.14 24.43
CA LEU A 26 -31.94 -13.42 24.68
C LEU A 26 -32.37 -14.48 23.66
N ARG A 27 -33.68 -14.56 23.36
CA ARG A 27 -34.20 -15.46 22.34
C ARG A 27 -33.57 -15.18 20.97
N ARG A 28 -33.52 -13.91 20.56
CA ARG A 28 -32.91 -13.48 19.30
C ARG A 28 -31.42 -13.82 19.22
N THR A 29 -30.65 -13.58 20.28
CA THR A 29 -29.22 -13.95 20.36
C THR A 29 -29.00 -15.47 20.31
N VAL A 30 -29.87 -16.26 20.95
CA VAL A 30 -29.79 -17.73 20.86
C VAL A 30 -30.05 -18.21 19.43
N THR A 31 -30.99 -17.60 18.71
CA THR A 31 -31.33 -17.96 17.33
C THR A 31 -30.26 -17.53 16.33
N ASN A 32 -29.77 -16.29 16.43
CA ASN A 32 -28.91 -15.68 15.41
C ASN A 32 -27.42 -15.76 15.71
N GLY A 33 -27.02 -16.18 16.91
CA GLY A 33 -25.62 -16.25 17.32
C GLY A 33 -25.17 -15.05 18.16
N VAL A 34 -23.91 -15.12 18.59
CA VAL A 34 -23.30 -14.10 19.45
C VAL A 34 -22.64 -13.02 18.60
N ARG A 35 -22.71 -11.77 19.09
CA ARG A 35 -22.02 -10.61 18.51
C ARG A 35 -20.51 -10.72 18.67
N GLY A 36 -19.77 -10.25 17.68
CA GLY A 36 -18.30 -10.15 17.72
C GLY A 36 -17.79 -8.82 18.26
N GLU A 37 -18.59 -7.76 18.18
CA GLU A 37 -18.19 -6.38 18.48
C GLU A 37 -18.99 -5.77 19.64
N PRO A 38 -18.46 -4.73 20.31
CA PRO A 38 -19.18 -4.03 21.38
C PRO A 38 -20.45 -3.33 20.86
N PRO A 39 -21.43 -3.05 21.76
CA PRO A 39 -22.66 -2.36 21.40
C PRO A 39 -22.41 -0.97 20.81
N THR A 40 -23.19 -0.61 19.79
CA THR A 40 -23.12 0.70 19.14
C THR A 40 -23.75 1.81 19.96
N TRP A 41 -23.49 3.06 19.58
CA TRP A 41 -24.17 4.22 20.15
C TRP A 41 -25.70 4.11 20.02
N LEU A 42 -26.20 3.63 18.88
CA LEU A 42 -27.64 3.40 18.66
C LEU A 42 -28.23 2.39 19.65
N GLU A 43 -27.51 1.30 19.94
CA GLU A 43 -27.94 0.29 20.91
C GLU A 43 -28.02 0.88 22.32
N LEU A 44 -27.04 1.72 22.70
CA LEU A 44 -27.01 2.41 23.99
C LEU A 44 -28.17 3.40 24.14
N GLN A 45 -28.51 4.15 23.09
CA GLN A 45 -29.65 5.08 23.11
C GLN A 45 -31.00 4.35 23.17
N ALA A 46 -31.14 3.26 22.41
CA ALA A 46 -32.33 2.42 22.46
C ALA A 46 -32.55 1.83 23.85
N ASN A 47 -31.49 1.37 24.51
CA ASN A 47 -31.54 0.86 25.89
C ASN A 47 -31.92 1.94 26.91
N LYS A 48 -31.39 3.16 26.79
CA LYS A 48 -31.73 4.30 27.68
C LYS A 48 -33.18 4.75 27.52
N SER A 49 -33.67 4.82 26.28
CA SER A 49 -34.99 5.37 25.95
C SER A 49 -36.11 4.32 25.88
N LYS A 50 -35.78 3.02 25.92
CA LYS A 50 -36.69 1.88 25.73
C LYS A 50 -37.46 1.92 24.41
N LYS A 51 -36.93 2.62 23.40
CA LYS A 51 -37.55 2.73 22.07
C LYS A 51 -36.96 1.71 21.10
N PRO A 52 -37.73 1.25 20.10
CA PRO A 52 -37.19 0.41 19.04
C PRO A 52 -36.13 1.17 18.24
N MET A 53 -35.08 0.46 17.85
CA MET A 53 -34.01 0.99 17.00
C MET A 53 -34.42 0.82 15.54
N ASN A 54 -34.23 1.87 14.73
CA ASN A 54 -34.46 1.82 13.29
C ASN A 54 -33.19 2.21 12.55
N VAL A 55 -32.90 1.53 11.45
CA VAL A 55 -31.83 1.89 10.51
C VAL A 55 -32.43 2.22 9.15
N SER A 56 -31.82 3.17 8.45
CA SER A 56 -32.19 3.52 7.08
C SER A 56 -31.27 2.78 6.11
N VAL A 57 -31.84 2.10 5.13
CA VAL A 57 -31.10 1.46 4.03
C VAL A 57 -31.47 2.15 2.72
N PHE A 58 -30.45 2.60 1.98
CA PHE A 58 -30.59 3.24 0.69
C PHE A 58 -30.69 2.20 -0.43
N LEU A 59 -31.71 2.33 -1.26
CA LEU A 59 -31.86 1.59 -2.51
C LEU A 59 -31.11 2.33 -3.62
N MET A 60 -30.74 1.60 -4.68
CA MET A 60 -29.95 2.15 -5.78
C MET A 60 -30.72 3.13 -6.66
N ASP A 61 -32.04 3.18 -6.55
CA ASP A 61 -32.91 4.17 -7.19
C ASP A 61 -33.09 5.46 -6.36
N GLY A 62 -32.33 5.62 -5.27
CA GLY A 62 -32.35 6.80 -4.40
C GLY A 62 -33.40 6.77 -3.28
N ARG A 63 -34.30 5.77 -3.24
CA ARG A 63 -35.25 5.62 -2.14
C ARG A 63 -34.54 5.15 -0.86
N SER A 64 -35.01 5.60 0.30
CA SER A 64 -34.52 5.15 1.61
C SER A 64 -35.62 4.42 2.36
N VAL A 65 -35.37 3.17 2.76
CA VAL A 65 -36.31 2.35 3.53
C VAL A 65 -35.85 2.31 4.98
N LYS A 66 -36.73 2.69 5.92
CA LYS A 66 -36.47 2.60 7.37
C LYS A 66 -36.97 1.27 7.89
N LEU A 67 -36.09 0.53 8.58
CA LEU A 67 -36.37 -0.82 9.08
C LEU A 67 -36.09 -0.92 10.58
N PRO A 68 -36.97 -1.60 11.33
CA PRO A 68 -36.70 -1.91 12.73
C PRO A 68 -35.60 -2.96 12.83
N VAL A 69 -34.66 -2.72 13.74
CA VAL A 69 -33.53 -3.62 13.99
C VAL A 69 -33.29 -3.80 15.48
N ASP A 70 -32.66 -4.92 15.82
CA ASP A 70 -32.16 -5.22 17.14
C ASP A 70 -30.68 -5.62 17.10
N SER A 71 -30.12 -5.89 18.28
CA SER A 71 -28.71 -6.25 18.45
C SER A 71 -28.33 -7.56 17.76
N ALA A 72 -29.31 -8.41 17.43
CA ALA A 72 -29.10 -9.71 16.82
C ALA A 72 -29.54 -9.75 15.35
N SER A 73 -30.03 -8.63 14.78
CA SER A 73 -30.43 -8.53 13.38
C SER A 73 -29.26 -8.85 12.45
N THR A 74 -29.49 -9.79 11.53
CA THR A 74 -28.47 -10.24 10.56
C THR A 74 -28.65 -9.60 9.19
N SER A 75 -27.60 -9.53 8.39
CA SER A 75 -27.66 -8.98 7.02
C SER A 75 -28.69 -9.74 6.17
N LYS A 76 -28.79 -11.07 6.29
CA LYS A 76 -29.80 -11.90 5.63
C LYS A 76 -31.24 -11.49 5.97
N GLU A 77 -31.54 -11.24 7.24
CA GLU A 77 -32.88 -10.79 7.66
C GLU A 77 -33.23 -9.45 7.03
N ILE A 78 -32.28 -8.50 7.04
CA ILE A 78 -32.48 -7.18 6.43
C ILE A 78 -32.70 -7.30 4.91
N CYS A 79 -31.90 -8.09 4.21
CA CYS A 79 -32.07 -8.35 2.78
C CYS A 79 -33.43 -9.00 2.46
N GLN A 80 -33.93 -9.91 3.30
CA GLN A 80 -35.26 -10.50 3.13
C GLN A 80 -36.38 -9.49 3.35
N ILE A 81 -36.29 -8.67 4.40
CA ILE A 81 -37.28 -7.62 4.66
C ILE A 81 -37.31 -6.61 3.51
N LEU A 82 -36.15 -6.18 3.03
CA LEU A 82 -36.02 -5.27 1.89
C LEU A 82 -36.60 -5.86 0.61
N SER A 83 -36.22 -7.10 0.29
CA SER A 83 -36.76 -7.83 -0.86
C SER A 83 -38.30 -7.90 -0.84
N ASN A 84 -38.89 -8.22 0.31
CA ASN A 84 -40.34 -8.25 0.47
C ASN A 84 -40.97 -6.86 0.38
N THR A 85 -40.34 -5.84 0.99
CA THR A 85 -40.83 -4.45 0.99
C THR A 85 -40.87 -3.88 -0.43
N VAL A 86 -39.82 -4.16 -1.21
CA VAL A 86 -39.67 -3.70 -2.59
C VAL A 86 -40.37 -4.64 -3.59
N LYS A 87 -40.87 -5.80 -3.13
CA LYS A 87 -41.55 -6.85 -3.90
C LYS A 87 -40.68 -7.45 -5.01
N LEU A 88 -39.41 -7.69 -4.70
CA LEU A 88 -38.48 -8.40 -5.59
C LEU A 88 -38.91 -9.85 -5.79
N LYS A 89 -38.94 -10.29 -7.05
CA LYS A 89 -39.11 -11.68 -7.46
C LYS A 89 -37.77 -12.41 -7.50
N ASP A 90 -36.75 -11.80 -8.11
CA ASP A 90 -35.37 -12.29 -8.07
C ASP A 90 -34.64 -11.67 -6.88
N THR A 91 -34.69 -12.38 -5.75
CA THR A 91 -34.03 -11.95 -4.51
C THR A 91 -32.56 -12.41 -4.43
N PHE A 92 -32.14 -13.32 -5.31
CA PHE A 92 -30.82 -13.92 -5.23
C PHE A 92 -29.72 -12.89 -5.52
N GLY A 93 -28.67 -12.92 -4.71
CA GLY A 93 -27.46 -12.12 -4.94
C GLY A 93 -27.63 -10.62 -4.69
N PHE A 94 -28.76 -10.16 -4.14
CA PHE A 94 -28.84 -8.85 -3.50
C PHE A 94 -28.28 -8.91 -2.08
N SER A 95 -27.44 -7.95 -1.74
CA SER A 95 -26.68 -7.92 -0.48
C SER A 95 -26.72 -6.55 0.16
N LEU A 96 -26.51 -6.53 1.47
CA LEU A 96 -26.39 -5.31 2.25
C LEU A 96 -24.92 -4.85 2.25
N TYR A 97 -24.69 -3.58 1.98
CA TYR A 97 -23.38 -2.95 2.02
C TYR A 97 -23.36 -1.86 3.07
N VAL A 98 -22.20 -1.66 3.70
CA VAL A 98 -21.94 -0.52 4.60
C VAL A 98 -20.85 0.35 4.01
N ALA A 99 -21.05 1.67 4.03
CA ALA A 99 -20.07 2.65 3.61
C ALA A 99 -19.69 3.57 4.76
N LEU A 100 -18.41 3.94 4.85
CA LEU A 100 -17.87 4.92 5.77
C LEU A 100 -16.79 5.75 5.05
N PHE A 101 -17.00 7.07 4.94
CA PHE A 101 -16.18 7.93 4.08
C PHE A 101 -16.15 7.39 2.64
N ASP A 102 -14.97 7.16 2.08
CA ASP A 102 -14.77 6.64 0.72
C ASP A 102 -14.66 5.10 0.66
N LYS A 103 -14.88 4.39 1.79
CA LYS A 103 -14.77 2.93 1.85
C LYS A 103 -16.15 2.28 1.88
N VAL A 104 -16.30 1.19 1.13
CA VAL A 104 -17.54 0.41 1.04
C VAL A 104 -17.22 -1.07 1.22
N TRP A 105 -18.00 -1.78 2.05
CA TRP A 105 -17.85 -3.21 2.33
C TRP A 105 -19.17 -3.95 2.13
N SER A 106 -19.12 -5.16 1.58
CA SER A 106 -20.27 -6.07 1.52
C SER A 106 -20.43 -6.80 2.85
N LEU A 107 -21.65 -6.81 3.39
CA LEU A 107 -22.07 -7.67 4.50
C LEU A 107 -22.80 -8.92 3.98
N GLY A 108 -22.94 -9.05 2.66
CA GLY A 108 -23.68 -10.12 2.00
C GLY A 108 -25.15 -10.19 2.42
N ALA A 109 -25.77 -11.33 2.12
CA ALA A 109 -27.03 -11.80 2.71
C ALA A 109 -26.75 -13.02 3.61
N THR A 110 -25.91 -12.83 4.62
CA THR A 110 -25.32 -13.89 5.46
C THR A 110 -25.84 -13.81 6.91
N LYS A 111 -25.31 -14.65 7.79
CA LYS A 111 -25.63 -14.63 9.22
C LYS A 111 -24.86 -13.55 10.00
N GLU A 112 -24.09 -12.70 9.33
CA GLU A 112 -23.36 -11.61 9.98
C GLU A 112 -24.31 -10.58 10.60
N HIS A 113 -23.97 -10.07 11.78
CA HIS A 113 -24.78 -9.08 12.48
C HIS A 113 -24.54 -7.67 11.94
N VAL A 114 -25.61 -6.98 11.53
CA VAL A 114 -25.52 -5.62 10.95
C VAL A 114 -24.91 -4.63 11.94
N MET A 115 -25.20 -4.82 13.22
CA MET A 115 -24.72 -3.94 14.29
C MET A 115 -23.22 -4.16 14.61
N ASP A 116 -22.63 -5.32 14.29
CA ASP A 116 -21.17 -5.50 14.36
C ASP A 116 -20.48 -4.60 13.32
N ALA A 117 -21.00 -4.57 12.09
CA ALA A 117 -20.48 -3.71 11.03
C ALA A 117 -20.59 -2.21 11.35
N ILE A 118 -21.71 -1.78 11.95
CA ILE A 118 -21.89 -0.40 12.40
C ILE A 118 -20.94 -0.07 13.57
N SER A 119 -20.74 -1.00 14.52
CA SER A 119 -19.79 -0.83 15.62
C SER A 119 -18.37 -0.61 15.12
N LEU A 120 -17.92 -1.39 14.13
CA LEU A 120 -16.63 -1.19 13.48
C LEU A 120 -16.51 0.20 12.84
N CYS A 121 -17.58 0.70 12.23
CA CYS A 121 -17.59 2.06 11.66
C CYS A 121 -17.44 3.14 12.74
N GLU A 122 -18.18 3.02 13.85
CA GLU A 122 -18.11 3.94 14.98
C GLU A 122 -16.71 3.93 15.63
N GLN A 123 -16.13 2.74 15.81
CA GLN A 123 -14.78 2.58 16.35
C GLN A 123 -13.71 3.23 15.46
N GLU A 124 -13.83 3.11 14.13
CA GLU A 124 -12.90 3.74 13.19
C GLU A 124 -12.97 5.28 13.27
N VAL A 125 -14.16 5.86 13.43
CA VAL A 125 -14.33 7.31 13.64
C VAL A 125 -13.69 7.74 14.96
N ARG A 126 -13.87 6.96 16.04
CA ARG A 126 -13.24 7.20 17.34
C ARG A 126 -11.71 7.15 17.26
N ARG A 127 -11.14 6.19 16.52
CA ARG A 127 -9.67 6.09 16.30
C ARG A 127 -9.09 7.33 15.61
N ARG A 128 -9.89 8.01 14.77
CA ARG A 128 -9.52 9.27 14.11
C ARG A 128 -9.79 10.52 14.97
N GLY A 129 -10.20 10.34 16.23
CA GLY A 129 -10.49 11.44 17.15
C GLY A 129 -11.89 12.04 17.02
N GLY A 130 -12.79 11.42 16.25
CA GLY A 130 -14.19 11.81 16.12
C GLY A 130 -15.09 11.21 17.22
N GLN A 131 -16.35 11.63 17.26
CA GLN A 131 -17.36 11.07 18.16
C GLN A 131 -18.21 10.01 17.44
N GLU A 132 -18.51 8.89 18.11
CA GLU A 132 -19.24 7.75 17.55
C GLU A 132 -20.64 8.15 17.03
N GLN A 133 -21.32 9.08 17.72
CA GLN A 133 -22.66 9.55 17.34
C GLN A 133 -22.72 10.29 15.99
N HIS A 134 -21.58 10.81 15.53
CA HIS A 134 -21.46 11.55 14.27
C HIS A 134 -20.80 10.70 13.18
N ALA A 135 -20.70 9.38 13.38
CA ALA A 135 -20.10 8.50 12.39
C ALA A 135 -20.95 8.50 11.09
N PRO A 136 -20.38 8.90 9.94
CA PRO A 136 -21.14 9.09 8.70
C PRO A 136 -21.34 7.77 7.94
N TRP A 137 -21.71 6.69 8.63
CA TRP A 137 -21.93 5.41 7.98
C TRP A 137 -23.27 5.39 7.22
N ARG A 138 -23.33 4.64 6.12
CA ARG A 138 -24.54 4.45 5.30
C ARG A 138 -24.70 2.99 4.91
N LEU A 139 -25.95 2.52 4.86
CA LEU A 139 -26.28 1.17 4.41
C LEU A 139 -26.90 1.20 3.01
N PHE A 140 -26.44 0.33 2.12
CA PHE A 140 -26.95 0.21 0.74
C PHE A 140 -27.45 -1.18 0.46
N PHE A 141 -28.50 -1.28 -0.35
CA PHE A 141 -29.03 -2.55 -0.85
C PHE A 141 -28.81 -2.64 -2.36
N ARG A 142 -27.91 -3.53 -2.78
CA ARG A 142 -27.45 -3.60 -4.17
C ARG A 142 -27.16 -5.05 -4.61
N LYS A 143 -27.06 -5.29 -5.91
CA LYS A 143 -26.74 -6.60 -6.49
C LYS A 143 -25.24 -6.86 -6.38
N GLU A 144 -24.89 -7.93 -5.68
CA GLU A 144 -23.53 -8.43 -5.49
C GLU A 144 -23.17 -9.53 -6.50
N ILE A 145 -24.11 -10.41 -6.85
CA ILE A 145 -23.82 -11.56 -7.73
C ILE A 145 -25.04 -11.95 -8.58
N PHE A 146 -24.79 -12.39 -9.82
CA PHE A 146 -25.82 -12.94 -10.70
C PHE A 146 -25.80 -14.48 -10.70
N THR A 147 -26.97 -15.09 -10.88
CA THR A 147 -27.00 -16.51 -11.28
C THR A 147 -26.50 -16.65 -12.74
N PRO A 148 -25.88 -17.79 -13.09
CA PRO A 148 -25.51 -18.08 -14.49
C PRO A 148 -26.68 -18.02 -15.48
N TRP A 149 -27.90 -18.30 -15.02
CA TRP A 149 -29.14 -18.25 -15.81
C TRP A 149 -29.97 -16.97 -15.60
N HIS A 150 -29.39 -15.91 -15.01
CA HIS A 150 -30.14 -14.69 -14.76
C HIS A 150 -30.72 -14.09 -16.05
N ASN A 151 -31.98 -13.70 -15.97
CA ASN A 151 -32.78 -13.14 -17.05
C ASN A 151 -33.42 -11.82 -16.59
N CYS A 152 -33.03 -10.72 -17.23
CA CYS A 152 -33.48 -9.38 -16.86
C CYS A 152 -34.99 -9.15 -17.10
N SER A 153 -35.65 -9.99 -17.91
CA SER A 153 -37.08 -9.85 -18.19
C SER A 153 -38.02 -10.44 -17.13
N GLU A 154 -37.50 -11.26 -16.21
CA GLU A 154 -38.31 -11.95 -15.21
C GLU A 154 -38.75 -11.02 -14.06
N ASP A 155 -37.90 -10.05 -13.71
CA ASP A 155 -38.12 -9.11 -12.64
C ASP A 155 -37.70 -7.68 -13.01
N LYS A 156 -38.69 -6.88 -13.44
CA LYS A 156 -38.47 -5.47 -13.81
C LYS A 156 -37.95 -4.62 -12.66
N ILE A 157 -38.34 -4.92 -11.41
CA ILE A 157 -37.93 -4.12 -10.25
C ILE A 157 -36.45 -4.40 -9.94
N SER A 158 -36.06 -5.68 -9.99
CA SER A 158 -34.65 -6.08 -9.89
C SER A 158 -33.81 -5.41 -10.98
N THR A 159 -34.24 -5.49 -12.24
CA THR A 159 -33.53 -4.90 -13.37
C THR A 159 -33.37 -3.38 -13.24
N GLU A 160 -34.41 -2.68 -12.75
CA GLU A 160 -34.33 -1.22 -12.55
C GLU A 160 -33.34 -0.84 -11.45
N LEU A 161 -33.34 -1.54 -10.31
CA LEU A 161 -32.38 -1.30 -9.23
C LEU A 161 -30.93 -1.54 -9.68
N ILE A 162 -30.71 -2.61 -10.45
CA ILE A 162 -29.39 -2.96 -10.99
C ILE A 162 -28.96 -1.94 -12.06
N TYR A 163 -29.88 -1.49 -12.91
CA TYR A 163 -29.61 -0.44 -13.88
C TYR A 163 -29.15 0.86 -13.18
N LYS A 164 -29.89 1.36 -12.19
CA LYS A 164 -29.49 2.55 -11.43
C LYS A 164 -28.18 2.33 -10.66
N GLN A 165 -27.92 1.11 -10.17
CA GLN A 165 -26.61 0.75 -9.62
C GLN A 165 -25.48 0.92 -10.63
N ILE A 166 -25.69 0.51 -11.87
CA ILE A 166 -24.68 0.62 -12.93
C ILE A 166 -24.41 2.08 -13.28
N ILE A 167 -25.46 2.89 -13.45
CA ILE A 167 -25.32 4.33 -13.77
C ILE A 167 -24.54 5.07 -12.67
N HIS A 168 -24.91 4.88 -11.40
CA HIS A 168 -24.16 5.47 -10.28
C HIS A 168 -22.71 4.98 -10.21
N GLY A 169 -22.46 3.71 -10.51
CA GLY A 169 -21.10 3.16 -10.57
C GLY A 169 -20.26 3.73 -11.71
N LEU A 170 -20.87 4.04 -12.87
CA LEU A 170 -20.18 4.74 -13.96
C LEU A 170 -19.78 6.16 -13.54
N LYS A 171 -20.69 6.90 -12.90
CA LYS A 171 -20.44 8.26 -12.41
C LYS A 171 -19.35 8.34 -11.36
N SER A 172 -19.36 7.41 -10.41
CA SER A 172 -18.37 7.34 -9.34
C SER A 172 -17.01 6.79 -9.81
N GLY A 173 -16.95 6.22 -11.02
CA GLY A 173 -15.74 5.59 -11.56
C GLY A 173 -15.47 4.18 -11.03
N GLU A 174 -16.48 3.52 -10.45
CA GLU A 174 -16.42 2.10 -10.02
C GLU A 174 -16.19 1.18 -11.23
N TYR A 175 -16.85 1.45 -12.37
CA TYR A 175 -16.67 0.67 -13.60
C TYR A 175 -15.68 1.33 -14.57
N GLN A 176 -14.57 0.65 -14.84
CA GLN A 176 -13.53 1.12 -15.76
C GLN A 176 -13.52 0.30 -17.06
N SER A 177 -13.22 0.95 -18.18
CA SER A 177 -12.99 0.30 -19.48
C SER A 177 -11.90 1.04 -20.25
N GLU A 178 -11.08 0.30 -20.99
CA GLU A 178 -10.06 0.86 -21.89
C GLU A 178 -10.69 1.51 -23.15
N LYS A 179 -11.92 1.11 -23.49
CA LYS A 179 -12.64 1.61 -24.67
C LYS A 179 -13.60 2.71 -24.26
N VAL A 180 -13.30 3.93 -24.72
CA VAL A 180 -14.19 5.11 -24.60
C VAL A 180 -15.58 4.82 -25.16
N ASP A 181 -15.65 4.04 -26.24
CA ASP A 181 -16.89 3.64 -26.91
C ASP A 181 -17.88 2.90 -25.97
N ASP A 182 -17.40 2.11 -25.01
CA ASP A 182 -18.26 1.42 -24.06
C ASP A 182 -19.07 2.43 -23.21
N PHE A 183 -18.42 3.51 -22.76
CA PHE A 183 -19.07 4.58 -22.00
C PHE A 183 -20.05 5.38 -22.87
N VAL A 184 -19.67 5.65 -24.12
CA VAL A 184 -20.53 6.35 -25.08
C VAL A 184 -21.80 5.55 -25.35
N GLN A 185 -21.68 4.24 -25.61
CA GLN A 185 -22.83 3.36 -25.85
C GLN A 185 -23.74 3.24 -24.63
N LEU A 186 -23.19 3.10 -23.42
CA LEU A 186 -23.97 3.03 -22.19
C LEU A 186 -24.70 4.35 -21.91
N THR A 187 -24.01 5.48 -22.09
CA THR A 187 -24.59 6.82 -21.89
C THR A 187 -25.66 7.15 -22.92
N ALA A 188 -25.45 6.79 -24.20
CA ALA A 188 -26.46 6.95 -25.24
C ALA A 188 -27.71 6.10 -24.98
N LYS A 189 -27.54 4.90 -24.42
CA LYS A 189 -28.67 4.04 -24.02
C LYS A 189 -29.38 4.58 -22.77
N HIS A 190 -28.63 5.10 -21.79
CA HIS A 190 -29.19 5.79 -20.63
C HIS A 190 -30.04 7.00 -21.07
N LEU A 191 -29.52 7.84 -21.96
CA LEU A 191 -30.25 8.95 -22.58
C LEU A 191 -31.56 8.47 -23.24
N TYR A 192 -31.50 7.35 -24.00
CA TYR A 192 -32.70 6.78 -24.62
C TYR A 192 -33.70 6.19 -23.61
N ILE A 193 -33.22 5.65 -22.47
CA ILE A 193 -34.08 5.13 -21.40
C ILE A 193 -34.87 6.26 -20.75
N GLU A 194 -34.18 7.34 -20.34
CA GLU A 194 -34.79 8.46 -19.60
C GLU A 194 -35.60 9.40 -20.51
N TYR A 195 -35.13 9.69 -21.72
CA TYR A 195 -35.70 10.74 -22.60
C TYR A 195 -36.22 10.21 -23.95
N GLY A 196 -36.08 8.92 -24.24
CA GLY A 196 -36.56 8.33 -25.51
C GLY A 196 -35.74 8.79 -26.72
N SER A 197 -36.41 9.12 -27.82
CA SER A 197 -35.77 9.64 -29.04
C SER A 197 -35.43 11.13 -28.97
N ASP A 198 -35.69 11.81 -27.85
CA ASP A 198 -35.38 13.22 -27.67
C ASP A 198 -33.86 13.44 -27.50
N SER A 199 -33.23 14.00 -28.53
CA SER A 199 -31.79 14.27 -28.60
C SER A 199 -31.44 15.75 -28.37
N ARG A 200 -32.28 16.52 -27.65
CA ARG A 200 -31.95 17.90 -27.27
C ARG A 200 -30.63 17.97 -26.51
N ALA A 201 -29.82 18.98 -26.81
CA ALA A 201 -28.47 19.14 -26.23
C ALA A 201 -28.46 19.17 -24.68
N GLU A 202 -29.51 19.74 -24.07
CA GLU A 202 -29.68 19.78 -22.61
C GLU A 202 -29.81 18.37 -22.01
N ASN A 203 -30.62 17.50 -22.61
CA ASN A 203 -30.81 16.12 -22.15
C ASN A 203 -29.53 15.29 -22.35
N VAL A 204 -28.83 15.48 -23.48
CA VAL A 204 -27.55 14.80 -23.75
C VAL A 204 -26.50 15.22 -22.72
N LYS A 205 -26.44 16.51 -22.40
CA LYS A 205 -25.54 17.04 -21.37
C LYS A 205 -25.85 16.45 -20.00
N GLN A 206 -27.13 16.41 -19.61
CA GLN A 206 -27.55 15.79 -18.35
C GLN A 206 -27.17 14.30 -18.29
N ALA A 207 -27.39 13.53 -19.35
CA ALA A 207 -27.00 12.12 -19.40
C ALA A 207 -25.47 11.91 -19.29
N VAL A 208 -24.68 12.80 -19.91
CA VAL A 208 -23.21 12.81 -19.76
C VAL A 208 -22.80 13.14 -18.33
N GLU A 209 -23.43 14.13 -17.70
CA GLU A 209 -23.21 14.46 -16.29
C GLU A 209 -23.61 13.31 -15.35
N GLU A 210 -24.64 12.53 -15.66
CA GLU A 210 -25.12 11.43 -14.83
C GLU A 210 -24.31 10.13 -15.00
N CYS A 211 -23.67 9.91 -16.16
CA CYS A 211 -22.95 8.66 -16.46
C CYS A 211 -21.42 8.81 -16.45
N ILE A 212 -20.87 9.96 -16.82
CA ILE A 212 -19.42 10.12 -17.04
C ILE A 212 -18.77 10.69 -15.77
N ASN A 213 -17.71 10.00 -15.34
CA ASN A 213 -16.94 10.37 -14.15
C ASN A 213 -16.11 11.64 -14.39
N GLU A 214 -15.77 12.36 -13.32
CA GLU A 214 -15.04 13.64 -13.41
C GLU A 214 -13.64 13.52 -14.04
N SER A 215 -12.95 12.39 -13.85
CA SER A 215 -11.62 12.21 -14.46
C SER A 215 -11.69 12.08 -15.98
N LEU A 216 -12.73 11.43 -16.51
CA LEU A 216 -12.96 11.26 -17.94
C LEU A 216 -13.46 12.56 -18.60
N LEU A 217 -14.20 13.38 -17.86
CA LEU A 217 -14.59 14.74 -18.27
C LEU A 217 -13.40 15.73 -18.26
N LYS A 218 -12.40 15.51 -17.40
CA LYS A 218 -11.15 16.29 -17.43
C LYS A 218 -10.22 15.86 -18.57
N ALA A 219 -10.22 14.58 -18.93
CA ALA A 219 -9.37 14.02 -19.98
C ALA A 219 -9.89 14.30 -21.41
N ASN A 220 -11.21 14.41 -21.60
CA ASN A 220 -11.85 14.81 -22.85
C ASN A 220 -12.89 15.89 -22.54
N SER A 221 -12.91 16.99 -23.31
CA SER A 221 -13.86 18.08 -23.09
C SER A 221 -15.31 17.60 -23.09
N GLU A 222 -16.14 18.25 -22.26
CA GLU A 222 -17.57 17.94 -22.14
C GLU A 222 -18.29 18.01 -23.50
N ASP A 223 -17.97 19.00 -24.32
CA ASP A 223 -18.53 19.16 -25.68
C ASP A 223 -18.24 17.95 -26.59
N LYS A 224 -17.05 17.36 -26.46
CA LYS A 224 -16.66 16.17 -27.23
C LYS A 224 -17.46 14.96 -26.80
N TRP A 225 -17.71 14.79 -25.50
CA TRP A 225 -18.58 13.73 -24.99
C TRP A 225 -20.02 13.89 -25.46
N VAL A 226 -20.57 15.10 -25.36
CA VAL A 226 -21.92 15.42 -25.85
C VAL A 226 -22.04 15.09 -27.34
N GLN A 227 -21.04 15.43 -28.15
CA GLN A 227 -21.03 15.11 -29.58
C GLN A 227 -20.99 13.60 -29.84
N MET A 228 -20.11 12.86 -29.16
CA MET A 228 -19.99 11.40 -29.32
C MET A 228 -21.27 10.67 -28.90
N VAL A 229 -21.86 11.05 -27.76
CA VAL A 229 -23.09 10.47 -27.24
C VAL A 229 -24.28 10.79 -28.14
N SER A 230 -24.37 12.03 -28.65
CA SER A 230 -25.42 12.44 -29.60
C SER A 230 -25.35 11.61 -30.90
N ASN A 231 -24.15 11.42 -31.46
CA ASN A 231 -23.95 10.59 -32.65
C ASN A 231 -24.34 9.13 -32.40
N ALA A 232 -23.97 8.57 -31.25
CA ALA A 232 -24.33 7.20 -30.88
C ALA A 232 -25.84 7.05 -30.64
N HIS A 233 -26.50 8.02 -30.01
CA HIS A 233 -27.95 8.04 -29.79
C HIS A 233 -28.73 8.11 -31.11
N ALA A 234 -28.26 8.91 -32.09
CA ALA A 234 -28.82 8.96 -33.43
C ALA A 234 -28.73 7.61 -34.17
N GLN A 235 -27.64 6.87 -33.99
CA GLN A 235 -27.48 5.52 -34.54
C GLN A 235 -28.39 4.50 -33.84
N VAL A 236 -28.65 4.67 -32.54
CA VAL A 236 -29.61 3.84 -31.78
C VAL A 236 -31.04 4.03 -32.28
N GLY A 237 -31.40 5.23 -32.75
CA GLY A 237 -32.73 5.54 -33.30
C GLY A 237 -33.05 4.94 -34.69
N LEU A 238 -32.03 4.59 -35.48
CA LEU A 238 -32.20 4.02 -36.84
C LEU A 238 -32.48 2.51 -36.86
N LEU A 239 -32.19 1.81 -35.76
CA LEU A 239 -32.52 0.40 -35.59
C LEU A 239 -33.91 0.31 -34.95
N THR A 240 -34.90 -0.18 -35.70
CA THR A 240 -36.27 -0.41 -35.23
C THR A 240 -36.30 -1.46 -34.11
N TYR A 241 -35.97 -1.08 -32.88
CA TYR A 241 -36.06 -1.92 -31.69
C TYR A 241 -37.53 -2.08 -31.29
N GLN A 242 -38.25 -2.99 -31.96
CA GLN A 242 -39.52 -3.49 -31.47
C GLN A 242 -39.31 -4.36 -30.23
N LYS A 243 -39.96 -3.97 -29.11
CA LYS A 243 -40.39 -4.82 -27.98
C LYS A 243 -39.33 -5.71 -27.28
N VAL A 244 -38.24 -5.16 -26.73
CA VAL A 244 -37.52 -5.75 -25.57
C VAL A 244 -36.99 -4.60 -24.69
N GLN A 245 -36.97 -4.76 -23.36
CA GLN A 245 -37.03 -3.68 -22.39
C GLN A 245 -35.69 -2.94 -22.26
N ARG A 246 -35.74 -1.61 -22.10
CA ARG A 246 -34.60 -0.70 -22.35
C ARG A 246 -33.45 -0.83 -21.34
N SER A 247 -33.74 -1.05 -20.06
CA SER A 247 -32.73 -1.20 -18.99
C SER A 247 -32.04 -2.57 -18.96
N GLU A 248 -32.68 -3.61 -19.49
CA GLU A 248 -32.16 -4.99 -19.53
C GLU A 248 -30.82 -5.07 -20.27
N PHE A 249 -30.66 -4.31 -21.36
CA PHE A 249 -29.41 -4.28 -22.13
C PHE A 249 -28.24 -3.77 -21.29
N VAL A 250 -28.43 -2.68 -20.55
CA VAL A 250 -27.37 -2.06 -19.73
C VAL A 250 -26.92 -3.05 -18.67
N VAL A 251 -27.88 -3.73 -18.03
CA VAL A 251 -27.62 -4.78 -17.04
C VAL A 251 -26.86 -5.95 -17.67
N ASP A 252 -27.30 -6.44 -18.82
CA ASP A 252 -26.65 -7.55 -19.51
C ASP A 252 -25.24 -7.21 -20.01
N PHE A 253 -25.05 -5.99 -20.51
CA PHE A 253 -23.74 -5.49 -20.92
C PHE A 253 -22.79 -5.46 -19.72
N ALA A 254 -23.23 -4.84 -18.61
CA ALA A 254 -22.41 -4.73 -17.40
C ALA A 254 -22.07 -6.10 -16.81
N ARG A 255 -23.05 -7.00 -16.73
CA ARG A 255 -22.86 -8.39 -16.29
C ARG A 255 -21.76 -9.10 -17.11
N LYS A 256 -21.76 -8.92 -18.44
CA LYS A 256 -20.79 -9.55 -19.35
C LYS A 256 -19.42 -8.89 -19.35
N LYS A 257 -19.37 -7.55 -19.29
CA LYS A 257 -18.13 -6.78 -19.35
C LYS A 257 -17.35 -6.83 -18.04
N TRP A 258 -18.07 -6.79 -16.91
CA TRP A 258 -17.48 -6.64 -15.57
C TRP A 258 -17.90 -7.77 -14.60
N PRO A 259 -17.67 -9.06 -14.95
CA PRO A 259 -18.10 -10.18 -14.11
C PRO A 259 -17.44 -10.18 -12.72
N MET A 260 -16.24 -9.60 -12.58
CA MET A 260 -15.53 -9.51 -11.30
C MET A 260 -16.21 -8.58 -10.29
N PHE A 261 -16.87 -7.53 -10.74
CA PHE A 261 -17.64 -6.64 -9.85
C PHE A 261 -18.92 -7.31 -9.33
N PHE A 262 -19.38 -8.36 -10.02
CA PHE A 262 -20.51 -9.18 -9.63
C PHE A 262 -20.07 -10.56 -9.14
N SER A 263 -18.99 -10.60 -8.35
CA SER A 263 -18.41 -11.81 -7.76
C SER A 263 -18.52 -11.80 -6.24
N ARG A 264 -18.78 -12.97 -5.66
CA ARG A 264 -18.52 -13.20 -4.22
C ARG A 264 -17.10 -13.71 -4.03
N PHE A 265 -16.41 -13.13 -3.05
CA PHE A 265 -15.02 -13.43 -2.74
C PHE A 265 -14.91 -14.23 -1.45
N PHE A 266 -14.15 -15.32 -1.50
CA PHE A 266 -13.91 -16.20 -0.36
C PHE A 266 -12.41 -16.34 -0.11
N GLU A 267 -11.95 -15.91 1.06
CA GLU A 267 -10.56 -16.13 1.47
C GLU A 267 -10.35 -17.60 1.86
N VAL A 268 -9.42 -18.27 1.17
CA VAL A 268 -9.15 -19.69 1.39
C VAL A 268 -7.65 -19.99 1.45
N VAL A 269 -7.33 -21.10 2.12
CA VAL A 269 -6.01 -21.70 2.17
C VAL A 269 -6.09 -23.10 1.56
N LYS A 270 -5.35 -23.34 0.47
CA LYS A 270 -5.20 -24.66 -0.13
C LYS A 270 -4.42 -25.60 0.79
N LEU A 271 -5.10 -26.66 1.22
CA LEU A 271 -4.54 -27.79 1.96
C LEU A 271 -3.93 -28.82 1.00
N SER A 272 -4.63 -29.12 -0.10
CA SER A 272 -4.18 -30.11 -1.09
C SER A 272 -4.66 -29.75 -2.50
N GLY A 273 -4.03 -30.34 -3.52
CA GLY A 273 -4.41 -30.19 -4.93
C GLY A 273 -3.30 -29.68 -5.85
N PRO A 274 -3.61 -29.43 -7.13
CA PRO A 274 -2.67 -28.97 -8.15
C PRO A 274 -1.78 -27.81 -7.70
N ALA A 275 -0.55 -27.74 -8.24
CA ALA A 275 0.39 -26.68 -7.91
C ALA A 275 -0.16 -25.31 -8.34
N LEU A 276 -0.21 -24.37 -7.40
CA LEU A 276 -0.58 -22.96 -7.60
C LEU A 276 0.56 -22.10 -7.07
N ALA A 277 0.72 -20.88 -7.60
CA ALA A 277 1.80 -19.98 -7.19
C ALA A 277 1.72 -19.56 -5.70
N LYS A 278 0.52 -19.59 -5.11
CA LYS A 278 0.24 -19.25 -3.71
C LYS A 278 -0.71 -20.29 -3.09
N SER A 279 -0.60 -20.53 -1.78
CA SER A 279 -1.50 -21.41 -1.02
C SER A 279 -2.65 -20.68 -0.34
N LYS A 280 -2.50 -19.38 -0.03
CA LYS A 280 -3.55 -18.48 0.42
C LYS A 280 -3.91 -17.62 -0.78
N PHE A 281 -5.19 -17.59 -1.11
CA PHE A 281 -5.73 -16.88 -2.26
C PHE A 281 -7.22 -16.66 -2.05
N ILE A 282 -7.81 -15.87 -2.92
CA ILE A 282 -9.22 -15.53 -2.93
C ILE A 282 -9.89 -16.36 -4.03
N VAL A 283 -10.99 -17.03 -3.70
CA VAL A 283 -11.85 -17.66 -4.70
C VAL A 283 -12.97 -16.69 -5.02
N ALA A 284 -12.97 -16.18 -6.25
CA ALA A 284 -14.04 -15.35 -6.79
C ALA A 284 -15.02 -16.23 -7.56
N ILE A 285 -16.29 -16.21 -7.16
CA ILE A 285 -17.38 -16.95 -7.82
C ILE A 285 -18.34 -15.94 -8.43
N ASN A 286 -18.63 -16.09 -9.72
CA ASN A 286 -19.58 -15.26 -10.45
C ASN A 286 -20.38 -16.09 -11.46
N TRP A 287 -21.17 -15.41 -12.29
CA TRP A 287 -22.04 -16.06 -13.25
C TRP A 287 -21.30 -16.80 -14.39
N THR A 288 -20.02 -16.47 -14.66
CA THR A 288 -19.22 -17.15 -15.71
C THR A 288 -18.48 -18.38 -15.19
N GLY A 289 -18.07 -18.38 -13.92
CA GLY A 289 -17.33 -19.50 -13.35
C GLY A 289 -16.66 -19.19 -12.01
N ILE A 290 -15.61 -19.95 -11.72
CA ILE A 290 -14.83 -19.89 -10.49
C ILE A 290 -13.40 -19.47 -10.85
N THR A 291 -12.94 -18.36 -10.28
CA THR A 291 -11.61 -17.82 -10.52
C THR A 291 -10.81 -17.76 -9.23
N PHE A 292 -9.59 -18.29 -9.24
CA PHE A 292 -8.67 -18.16 -8.11
C PHE A 292 -7.80 -16.93 -8.35
N LEU A 293 -7.80 -16.00 -7.40
CA LEU A 293 -7.09 -14.73 -7.44
C LEU A 293 -6.09 -14.65 -6.30
N ASP A 294 -4.92 -14.07 -6.52
CA ASP A 294 -4.09 -13.69 -5.40
C ASP A 294 -4.56 -12.39 -4.71
N GLU A 295 -3.89 -12.00 -3.63
CA GLU A 295 -4.18 -10.78 -2.87
C GLU A 295 -3.95 -9.47 -3.68
N ARG A 296 -3.39 -9.55 -4.89
CA ARG A 296 -3.27 -8.43 -5.84
C ARG A 296 -4.22 -8.58 -7.03
N GLU A 297 -5.26 -9.41 -6.88
CA GLU A 297 -6.26 -9.74 -7.90
C GLU A 297 -5.68 -10.40 -9.18
N LYS A 298 -4.47 -10.96 -9.10
CA LYS A 298 -3.87 -11.69 -10.22
C LYS A 298 -4.49 -13.08 -10.35
N ARG A 299 -4.96 -13.40 -11.55
CA ARG A 299 -5.55 -14.70 -11.90
C ARG A 299 -4.53 -15.84 -11.76
N LEU A 300 -4.85 -16.81 -10.90
CA LEU A 300 -4.07 -18.02 -10.65
C LEU A 300 -4.62 -19.23 -11.40
N LEU A 301 -5.95 -19.36 -11.46
CA LEU A 301 -6.67 -20.44 -12.11
C LEU A 301 -8.08 -19.97 -12.47
N GLU A 302 -8.61 -20.47 -13.59
CA GLU A 302 -9.99 -20.27 -13.99
C GLU A 302 -10.64 -21.61 -14.31
N LEU A 303 -11.82 -21.81 -13.73
CA LEU A 303 -12.64 -23.01 -13.84
C LEU A 303 -14.03 -22.60 -14.29
N SER A 304 -14.47 -23.15 -15.40
CA SER A 304 -15.87 -23.12 -15.81
C SER A 304 -16.68 -24.14 -15.01
N PHE A 305 -18.00 -23.91 -14.86
CA PHE A 305 -18.86 -24.85 -14.11
C PHE A 305 -18.82 -26.30 -14.64
N PRO A 306 -18.78 -26.56 -15.96
CA PRO A 306 -18.63 -27.92 -16.48
C PRO A 306 -17.34 -28.64 -16.08
N GLU A 307 -16.28 -27.90 -15.75
CA GLU A 307 -15.01 -28.49 -15.31
C GLU A 307 -15.03 -28.94 -13.86
N VAL A 308 -16.05 -28.53 -13.07
CA VAL A 308 -16.23 -28.93 -11.68
C VAL A 308 -17.11 -30.17 -11.64
N THR A 309 -16.52 -31.31 -11.33
CA THR A 309 -17.20 -32.62 -11.35
C THR A 309 -17.84 -32.99 -10.01
N GLY A 310 -17.52 -32.27 -8.94
CA GLY A 310 -18.14 -32.46 -7.63
C GLY A 310 -17.62 -31.48 -6.58
N VAL A 311 -18.43 -31.23 -5.56
CA VAL A 311 -18.07 -30.36 -4.43
C VAL A 311 -18.51 -31.00 -3.12
N ASN A 312 -17.59 -31.16 -2.18
CA ASN A 312 -17.84 -31.80 -0.89
C ASN A 312 -17.36 -30.90 0.26
N THR A 313 -18.06 -30.90 1.39
CA THR A 313 -17.57 -30.30 2.64
C THR A 313 -17.12 -31.39 3.61
N LEU A 314 -15.98 -31.18 4.26
CA LEU A 314 -15.46 -32.05 5.32
C LEU A 314 -15.50 -31.30 6.65
N ARG A 315 -16.10 -31.92 7.67
CA ARG A 315 -16.12 -31.41 9.05
C ARG A 315 -15.19 -32.25 9.92
N GLU A 316 -13.97 -31.77 10.17
CA GLU A 316 -13.04 -32.42 11.10
C GLU A 316 -13.12 -31.76 12.50
N GLY A 317 -13.95 -32.31 13.40
CA GLY A 317 -13.90 -32.03 14.85
C GLY A 317 -14.19 -30.58 15.30
N LYS A 318 -14.56 -30.40 16.57
CA LYS A 318 -15.04 -29.11 17.13
C LYS A 318 -13.98 -27.98 17.24
N ALA A 319 -12.79 -28.12 16.63
CA ALA A 319 -11.69 -27.15 16.79
C ALA A 319 -10.81 -26.92 15.53
N ALA A 320 -11.05 -27.60 14.39
CA ALA A 320 -10.34 -27.35 13.14
C ALA A 320 -11.29 -26.77 12.08
N GLY A 321 -10.80 -25.79 11.29
CA GLY A 321 -11.62 -24.97 10.39
C GLY A 321 -12.38 -25.75 9.30
N GLN A 322 -13.42 -25.12 8.74
CA GLN A 322 -14.23 -25.71 7.68
C GLN A 322 -13.39 -25.96 6.41
N THR A 323 -13.54 -27.14 5.82
CA THR A 323 -12.80 -27.54 4.60
C THR A 323 -13.76 -27.87 3.46
N ALA A 324 -13.48 -27.32 2.28
CA ALA A 324 -14.18 -27.56 1.02
C ALA A 324 -13.29 -28.32 0.03
N CYS A 325 -13.82 -29.36 -0.60
CA CYS A 325 -13.16 -30.16 -1.63
C CYS A 325 -13.84 -29.90 -2.98
N LEU A 326 -13.10 -29.33 -3.93
CA LEU A 326 -13.53 -29.12 -5.31
C LEU A 326 -12.90 -30.20 -6.20
N LEU A 327 -13.71 -31.12 -6.71
CA LEU A 327 -13.30 -32.11 -7.70
C LEU A 327 -13.37 -31.47 -9.09
N THR A 328 -12.29 -31.51 -9.86
CA THR A 328 -12.24 -30.83 -11.16
C THR A 328 -11.49 -31.61 -12.21
N LEU A 329 -11.80 -31.35 -13.49
CA LEU A 329 -11.04 -31.89 -14.62
C LEU A 329 -9.58 -31.42 -14.65
N LYS A 330 -9.28 -30.28 -14.00
CA LYS A 330 -7.92 -29.72 -13.84
C LYS A 330 -7.21 -30.20 -12.56
N GLY A 331 -7.82 -31.12 -11.82
CA GLY A 331 -7.32 -31.72 -10.58
C GLY A 331 -8.08 -31.24 -9.34
N ASP A 332 -8.09 -32.06 -8.31
CA ASP A 332 -8.93 -31.85 -7.13
C ASP A 332 -8.27 -30.89 -6.14
N PHE A 333 -9.01 -29.94 -5.61
CA PHE A 333 -8.53 -28.95 -4.64
C PHE A 333 -9.19 -29.15 -3.29
N THR A 334 -8.39 -29.15 -2.23
CA THR A 334 -8.88 -29.10 -0.85
C THR A 334 -8.54 -27.74 -0.26
N LEU A 335 -9.56 -26.97 0.13
CA LEU A 335 -9.49 -25.57 0.53
C LEU A 335 -10.05 -25.41 1.95
N SER A 336 -9.34 -24.69 2.82
CA SER A 336 -9.77 -24.36 4.17
C SER A 336 -10.12 -22.88 4.26
N GLY A 337 -11.23 -22.53 4.90
CA GLY A 337 -11.64 -21.14 5.09
C GLY A 337 -12.79 -21.02 6.09
N SER A 338 -12.97 -19.84 6.69
CA SER A 338 -14.06 -19.58 7.65
C SER A 338 -15.45 -19.67 7.01
N ALA A 339 -15.55 -19.36 5.71
CA ALA A 339 -16.77 -19.40 4.90
C ALA A 339 -16.74 -20.52 3.83
N ALA A 340 -15.99 -21.60 4.06
CA ALA A 340 -15.84 -22.70 3.09
C ALA A 340 -17.16 -23.46 2.83
N GLU A 341 -18.04 -23.55 3.84
CA GLU A 341 -19.38 -24.12 3.70
C GLU A 341 -20.26 -23.26 2.79
N GLU A 342 -20.32 -21.95 3.00
CA GLU A 342 -21.08 -21.02 2.15
C GLU A 342 -20.59 -21.03 0.69
N MET A 343 -19.27 -21.08 0.50
CA MET A 343 -18.65 -21.20 -0.81
C MET A 343 -19.12 -22.47 -1.53
N THR A 344 -19.13 -23.60 -0.81
CA THR A 344 -19.55 -24.90 -1.36
C THR A 344 -21.04 -24.90 -1.70
N GLU A 345 -21.88 -24.39 -0.82
CA GLU A 345 -23.33 -24.25 -1.07
C GLU A 345 -23.60 -23.43 -2.33
N LEU A 346 -22.91 -22.31 -2.50
CA LEU A 346 -23.04 -21.43 -3.67
C LEU A 346 -22.64 -22.15 -4.98
N ILE A 347 -21.49 -22.83 -4.99
CA ILE A 347 -21.02 -23.56 -6.19
C ILE A 347 -21.99 -24.69 -6.53
N THR A 348 -22.41 -25.48 -5.55
CA THR A 348 -23.35 -26.59 -5.74
C THR A 348 -24.68 -26.09 -6.28
N MET A 349 -25.21 -24.98 -5.76
CA MET A 349 -26.43 -24.37 -6.26
C MET A 349 -26.29 -23.92 -7.72
N PHE A 350 -25.16 -23.31 -8.11
CA PHE A 350 -24.90 -22.94 -9.51
C PHE A 350 -24.78 -24.15 -10.44
N ILE A 351 -24.05 -25.19 -10.03
CA ILE A 351 -23.90 -26.42 -10.83
C ILE A 351 -25.25 -27.11 -11.02
N ASN A 352 -26.03 -27.29 -9.96
CA ASN A 352 -27.33 -27.96 -10.03
C ASN A 352 -28.33 -27.16 -10.88
N GLY A 353 -28.44 -25.85 -10.66
CA GLY A 353 -29.35 -25.01 -11.43
C GLY A 353 -28.98 -24.92 -12.91
N LEU A 354 -27.69 -24.95 -13.24
CA LEU A 354 -27.20 -25.07 -14.62
C LEU A 354 -27.51 -26.45 -15.22
N ALA A 355 -27.30 -27.54 -14.49
CA ALA A 355 -27.58 -28.89 -14.97
C ALA A 355 -29.07 -29.10 -15.27
N GLU A 356 -29.97 -28.61 -14.42
CA GLU A 356 -31.43 -28.63 -14.64
C GLU A 356 -31.83 -27.93 -15.95
N ARG A 357 -31.16 -26.82 -16.28
CA ARG A 357 -31.48 -25.96 -17.45
C ARG A 357 -30.71 -26.33 -18.70
N SER A 358 -29.62 -27.08 -18.55
CA SER A 358 -28.75 -27.48 -19.66
C SER A 358 -29.49 -28.24 -20.75
N GLN A 359 -29.03 -28.02 -21.98
CA GLN A 359 -29.42 -28.76 -23.18
C GLN A 359 -28.27 -29.64 -23.69
N TYR A 360 -27.15 -29.71 -22.97
CA TYR A 360 -25.92 -30.37 -23.41
C TYR A 360 -25.56 -31.51 -22.47
N ALA A 361 -25.42 -32.72 -23.01
CA ALA A 361 -24.96 -33.89 -22.29
C ALA A 361 -23.90 -34.66 -23.09
N VAL A 362 -23.07 -35.42 -22.40
CA VAL A 362 -22.05 -36.28 -23.01
C VAL A 362 -22.34 -37.74 -22.70
N ALA A 363 -22.24 -38.59 -23.71
CA ALA A 363 -22.40 -40.02 -23.56
C ALA A 363 -21.24 -40.65 -22.75
N LEU A 364 -21.56 -41.29 -21.63
CA LEU A 364 -20.59 -42.02 -20.79
C LEU A 364 -20.37 -43.47 -21.23
N LYS A 365 -21.37 -44.05 -21.89
CA LYS A 365 -21.39 -45.44 -22.41
C LYS A 365 -21.67 -45.42 -23.91
N GLU A 366 -21.25 -46.47 -24.60
CA GLU A 366 -21.61 -46.71 -26.00
C GLU A 366 -22.89 -47.56 -26.03
N VAL A 367 -23.86 -47.15 -26.85
CA VAL A 367 -25.11 -47.88 -27.07
C VAL A 367 -25.28 -48.05 -28.57
N ASN A 368 -25.24 -49.31 -29.03
CA ASN A 368 -25.47 -49.67 -30.42
C ASN A 368 -26.71 -50.57 -30.48
N ARG A 369 -27.87 -49.96 -30.68
CA ARG A 369 -29.15 -50.65 -30.91
C ARG A 369 -29.61 -50.27 -32.32
N GLN A 370 -29.27 -51.11 -33.29
CA GLN A 370 -29.67 -50.91 -34.68
C GLN A 370 -31.06 -51.49 -34.98
N ASP A 371 -31.64 -52.23 -34.02
CA ASP A 371 -32.84 -53.04 -34.20
C ASP A 371 -34.15 -52.29 -33.92
N ASP A 372 -34.11 -51.09 -33.31
CA ASP A 372 -35.29 -50.29 -32.98
C ASP A 372 -35.02 -48.77 -33.21
N PRO A 373 -35.73 -48.11 -34.14
CA PRO A 373 -35.52 -46.70 -34.49
C PRO A 373 -35.94 -45.72 -33.37
N THR A 374 -36.62 -46.20 -32.34
CA THR A 374 -37.02 -45.40 -31.17
C THR A 374 -35.82 -45.03 -30.31
N PHE A 375 -34.78 -45.89 -30.26
CA PHE A 375 -33.59 -45.67 -29.45
C PHE A 375 -32.45 -45.02 -30.24
N LEU A 376 -31.77 -44.06 -29.62
CA LEU A 376 -30.62 -43.41 -30.24
C LEU A 376 -29.38 -44.29 -30.06
N SER A 377 -28.72 -44.64 -31.17
CA SER A 377 -27.39 -45.26 -31.15
C SER A 377 -26.30 -44.20 -31.15
N PHE A 378 -25.42 -44.21 -30.13
CA PHE A 378 -24.38 -43.21 -29.91
C PHE A 378 -23.10 -43.82 -29.34
N LYS A 379 -21.97 -43.17 -29.61
CA LYS A 379 -20.64 -43.58 -29.12
C LYS A 379 -20.29 -42.87 -27.82
N LYS A 380 -19.46 -43.51 -26.99
CA LYS A 380 -18.89 -42.91 -25.78
C LYS A 380 -18.13 -41.63 -26.13
N GLY A 381 -18.41 -40.54 -25.42
CA GLY A 381 -17.79 -39.22 -25.63
C GLY A 381 -18.49 -38.31 -26.65
N GLU A 382 -19.57 -38.76 -27.31
CA GLU A 382 -20.35 -37.89 -28.20
C GLU A 382 -21.20 -36.87 -27.44
N LEU A 383 -21.32 -35.66 -28.01
CA LEU A 383 -22.19 -34.60 -27.50
C LEU A 383 -23.63 -34.84 -27.96
N ILE A 384 -24.54 -34.92 -27.00
CA ILE A 384 -25.96 -35.13 -27.18
C ILE A 384 -26.71 -33.87 -26.74
N LEU A 385 -27.50 -33.32 -27.65
CA LEU A 385 -28.42 -32.21 -27.38
C LEU A 385 -29.70 -32.77 -26.78
N ILE A 386 -30.04 -32.35 -25.57
CA ILE A 386 -31.26 -32.76 -24.88
C ILE A 386 -32.44 -31.97 -25.43
N ILE A 387 -33.47 -32.68 -25.87
CA ILE A 387 -34.75 -32.10 -26.31
C ILE A 387 -35.76 -32.29 -25.17
N LYS A 388 -36.29 -31.19 -24.63
CA LYS A 388 -37.27 -31.17 -23.52
C LYS A 388 -38.68 -30.93 -24.05
N ASP A 389 -39.18 -31.82 -24.90
CA ASP A 389 -40.52 -31.76 -25.51
C ASP A 389 -41.58 -32.58 -24.75
N GLY A 390 -41.18 -33.31 -23.72
CA GLY A 390 -42.10 -34.06 -22.85
C GLY A 390 -42.54 -35.42 -23.39
N GLU A 391 -42.05 -35.85 -24.57
CA GLU A 391 -42.38 -37.17 -25.15
C GLU A 391 -41.79 -38.34 -24.34
N PHE A 392 -40.64 -38.12 -23.68
CA PHE A 392 -40.00 -39.08 -22.78
C PHE A 392 -39.81 -38.43 -21.41
N SER A 393 -40.35 -39.04 -20.35
CA SER A 393 -40.28 -38.50 -19.00
C SER A 393 -38.97 -38.87 -18.30
N GLN A 394 -38.33 -37.91 -17.63
CA GLN A 394 -37.17 -38.20 -16.76
C GLN A 394 -37.49 -39.23 -15.67
N GLN A 395 -38.76 -39.40 -15.29
CA GLN A 395 -39.21 -40.39 -14.31
C GLN A 395 -39.14 -41.83 -14.82
N SER A 396 -39.17 -42.05 -16.14
CA SER A 396 -39.01 -43.38 -16.75
C SER A 396 -37.55 -43.71 -17.10
N GLY A 397 -36.59 -42.83 -16.79
CA GLY A 397 -35.17 -43.04 -17.02
C GLY A 397 -34.71 -42.80 -18.47
N TRP A 398 -35.57 -42.25 -19.33
CA TRP A 398 -35.30 -41.97 -20.74
C TRP A 398 -35.49 -40.49 -21.07
N ILE A 399 -34.65 -39.96 -21.95
CA ILE A 399 -34.72 -38.58 -22.44
C ILE A 399 -34.51 -38.54 -23.95
N LYS A 400 -35.18 -37.62 -24.64
CA LYS A 400 -34.98 -37.41 -26.07
C LYS A 400 -33.66 -36.69 -26.30
N GLY A 401 -32.80 -37.29 -27.12
CA GLY A 401 -31.49 -36.76 -27.47
C GLY A 401 -31.32 -36.59 -28.98
N GLN A 402 -30.53 -35.60 -29.38
CA GLN A 402 -30.06 -35.44 -30.75
C GLN A 402 -28.53 -35.42 -30.79
N ILE A 403 -27.91 -36.24 -31.64
CA ILE A 403 -26.46 -36.20 -31.85
C ILE A 403 -26.12 -34.97 -32.66
N GLU A 404 -25.21 -34.12 -32.17
CA GLU A 404 -24.88 -32.86 -32.85
C GLU A 404 -24.36 -33.08 -34.28
N ARG A 405 -23.46 -34.05 -34.46
CA ARG A 405 -22.75 -34.32 -35.72
C ARG A 405 -23.63 -34.97 -36.79
N THR A 406 -24.51 -35.89 -36.40
CA THR A 406 -25.33 -36.68 -37.34
C THR A 406 -26.77 -36.19 -37.42
N LYS A 407 -27.18 -35.29 -36.52
CA LYS A 407 -28.55 -34.77 -36.36
C LYS A 407 -29.63 -35.84 -36.13
N LYS A 408 -29.24 -37.09 -35.89
CA LYS A 408 -30.17 -38.18 -35.55
C LYS A 408 -30.76 -37.95 -34.16
N THR A 409 -32.08 -38.17 -34.05
CA THR A 409 -32.86 -38.03 -32.81
C THR A 409 -33.38 -39.38 -32.34
N GLY A 410 -33.49 -39.58 -31.03
CA GLY A 410 -34.07 -40.79 -30.44
C GLY A 410 -34.03 -40.78 -28.92
N ALA A 411 -34.58 -41.83 -28.29
CA ALA A 411 -34.57 -42.00 -26.84
C ALA A 411 -33.19 -42.43 -26.34
N VAL A 412 -32.72 -41.79 -25.28
CA VAL A 412 -31.42 -42.01 -24.63
C VAL A 412 -31.64 -42.31 -23.15
N PRO A 413 -31.00 -43.35 -22.58
CA PRO A 413 -31.15 -43.64 -21.16
C PRO A 413 -30.36 -42.61 -20.34
N THR A 414 -30.99 -42.05 -19.31
CA THR A 414 -30.39 -40.98 -18.48
C THR A 414 -29.12 -41.46 -17.76
N GLU A 415 -29.06 -42.73 -17.39
CA GLU A 415 -27.88 -43.37 -16.77
C GLU A 415 -26.66 -43.51 -17.70
N ALA A 416 -26.84 -43.34 -19.01
CA ALA A 416 -25.75 -43.35 -19.98
C ALA A 416 -25.21 -41.93 -20.26
N LEU A 417 -25.78 -40.89 -19.65
CA LEU A 417 -25.46 -39.49 -19.90
C LEU A 417 -24.84 -38.79 -18.69
N LEU A 418 -23.88 -37.90 -18.97
CA LEU A 418 -23.46 -36.84 -18.05
C LEU A 418 -24.03 -35.51 -18.56
N ILE A 419 -25.00 -34.94 -17.84
CA ILE A 419 -25.52 -33.61 -18.15
C ILE A 419 -24.47 -32.57 -17.77
N LEU A 420 -24.06 -31.75 -18.73
CA LEU A 420 -23.05 -30.71 -18.50
C LEU A 420 -23.72 -29.48 -17.89
N PRO A 421 -23.24 -28.92 -16.77
CA PRO A 421 -23.81 -27.71 -16.18
C PRO A 421 -23.41 -26.46 -16.98
N THR A 422 -24.02 -26.27 -18.16
CA THR A 422 -23.80 -25.13 -19.06
C THR A 422 -25.06 -24.78 -19.84
N LEU A 423 -25.23 -23.49 -20.17
CA LEU A 423 -26.29 -23.01 -21.06
C LEU A 423 -25.78 -22.75 -22.49
N SER A 424 -24.46 -22.65 -22.66
CA SER A 424 -23.81 -22.48 -23.95
C SER A 424 -23.14 -23.77 -24.39
N LYS A 425 -22.96 -23.91 -25.70
CA LYS A 425 -22.28 -25.05 -26.30
C LYS A 425 -20.88 -25.22 -25.67
N PRO A 426 -20.52 -26.41 -25.16
CA PRO A 426 -19.20 -26.65 -24.59
C PRO A 426 -18.11 -26.48 -25.65
N THR A 427 -16.95 -25.98 -25.23
CA THR A 427 -15.80 -25.76 -26.13
C THR A 427 -15.18 -27.10 -26.55
N ASN A 428 -14.55 -27.12 -27.73
CA ASN A 428 -13.84 -28.31 -28.21
C ASN A 428 -12.68 -28.71 -27.27
N GLU A 429 -12.04 -27.73 -26.62
CA GLU A 429 -11.02 -27.96 -25.60
C GLU A 429 -11.58 -28.71 -24.38
N PHE A 430 -12.74 -28.30 -23.89
CA PHE A 430 -13.44 -28.99 -22.80
C PHE A 430 -13.79 -30.44 -23.19
N MET A 431 -14.34 -30.63 -24.39
CA MET A 431 -14.70 -31.96 -24.89
C MET A 431 -13.49 -32.89 -25.00
N ASN A 432 -12.32 -32.36 -25.39
CA ASN A 432 -11.07 -33.10 -25.42
C ASN A 432 -10.55 -33.43 -24.00
N LEU A 433 -10.65 -32.51 -23.04
CA LEU A 433 -10.28 -32.78 -21.65
C LEU A 433 -11.14 -33.87 -21.01
N LEU A 434 -12.44 -33.88 -21.33
CA LEU A 434 -13.39 -34.86 -20.81
C LEU A 434 -13.13 -36.27 -21.37
N SER A 435 -12.73 -36.40 -22.64
CA SER A 435 -12.47 -37.69 -23.28
C SER A 435 -11.15 -38.36 -22.86
N LEU A 436 -10.21 -37.60 -22.29
CA LEU A 436 -8.90 -38.11 -21.86
C LEU A 436 -8.96 -38.90 -20.53
N PRO A 437 -8.15 -39.97 -20.36
CA PRO A 437 -7.98 -40.65 -19.07
C PRO A 437 -7.36 -39.74 -17.99
N PRO A 438 -7.69 -39.93 -16.69
CA PRO A 438 -7.19 -39.07 -15.60
C PRO A 438 -5.66 -38.89 -15.54
N ASN A 439 -4.91 -39.92 -15.93
CA ASN A 439 -3.44 -39.90 -15.94
C ASN A 439 -2.86 -39.05 -17.09
N GLN A 440 -3.53 -38.99 -18.25
CA GLN A 440 -3.11 -38.18 -19.40
C GLN A 440 -3.52 -36.71 -19.22
N ARG A 441 -4.64 -36.44 -18.53
CA ARG A 441 -5.05 -35.07 -18.13
C ARG A 441 -3.96 -34.38 -17.32
N LYS A 442 -3.33 -35.08 -16.36
CA LYS A 442 -2.21 -34.54 -15.55
C LYS A 442 -1.02 -34.13 -16.42
N THR A 443 -0.71 -34.87 -17.47
CA THR A 443 0.39 -34.58 -18.40
C THR A 443 0.11 -33.35 -19.27
N ILE A 444 -1.14 -33.18 -19.75
CA ILE A 444 -1.57 -32.02 -20.55
C ILE A 444 -1.70 -30.76 -19.69
N ILE A 445 -2.20 -30.86 -18.45
CA ILE A 445 -2.22 -29.73 -17.50
C ILE A 445 -0.78 -29.29 -17.16
N GLN A 446 0.15 -30.23 -17.05
CA GLN A 446 1.58 -29.94 -16.89
C GLN A 446 2.25 -29.42 -18.19
N ALA A 447 1.65 -29.64 -19.37
CA ALA A 447 2.12 -29.15 -20.66
C ALA A 447 1.55 -27.75 -21.01
N ASN A 448 0.27 -27.47 -20.73
CA ASN A 448 -0.33 -26.14 -20.90
C ASN A 448 0.18 -25.15 -19.85
N GLN A 449 0.61 -25.61 -18.66
CA GLN A 449 1.41 -24.80 -17.73
C GLN A 449 2.86 -24.55 -18.20
N LYS A 450 3.33 -25.24 -19.25
CA LYS A 450 4.64 -25.00 -19.87
C LYS A 450 4.58 -24.04 -21.07
N GLU A 451 3.42 -23.86 -21.71
CA GLU A 451 3.27 -22.92 -22.83
C GLU A 451 3.17 -21.43 -22.42
N THR A 452 2.94 -21.14 -21.14
CA THR A 452 3.09 -19.77 -20.58
C THR A 452 4.38 -19.58 -19.78
N GLY A 453 5.36 -20.46 -19.91
CA GLY A 453 6.65 -20.30 -19.24
C GLY A 453 7.66 -21.40 -19.51
N THR A 454 8.18 -21.47 -20.73
CA THR A 454 9.40 -22.21 -21.05
C THR A 454 10.61 -21.54 -20.39
N LEU A 455 10.98 -22.03 -19.21
CA LEU A 455 12.37 -22.08 -18.76
C LEU A 455 12.53 -23.33 -17.89
N GLU A 456 13.50 -24.15 -18.27
CA GLU A 456 13.83 -25.47 -17.75
C GLU A 456 13.76 -25.56 -16.21
N ARG A 457 13.14 -26.63 -15.68
CA ARG A 457 13.26 -26.96 -14.24
C ARG A 457 14.69 -27.43 -13.96
N LEU A 458 15.58 -26.48 -13.69
CA LEU A 458 16.85 -26.75 -13.04
C LEU A 458 16.59 -27.42 -11.67
N PRO A 459 17.34 -28.47 -11.29
CA PRO A 459 17.26 -29.00 -9.93
C PRO A 459 17.56 -27.91 -8.91
N LEU A 460 16.79 -27.86 -7.81
CA LEU A 460 16.93 -26.83 -6.77
C LEU A 460 18.33 -26.92 -6.15
N ALA A 461 19.13 -25.87 -6.34
CA ALA A 461 20.47 -25.82 -5.77
C ALA A 461 20.38 -25.74 -4.25
N THR A 462 21.28 -26.44 -3.56
CA THR A 462 21.38 -26.46 -2.09
C THR A 462 22.80 -26.14 -1.67
N LEU A 463 23.01 -25.85 -0.38
CA LEU A 463 24.35 -25.70 0.19
C LEU A 463 25.04 -27.04 0.48
N LYS A 464 24.54 -28.18 -0.03
CA LYS A 464 25.11 -29.50 0.24
C LYS A 464 26.58 -29.59 -0.18
N GLU A 465 26.90 -29.23 -1.42
CA GLU A 465 28.29 -29.22 -1.93
C GLU A 465 29.18 -28.27 -1.11
N PHE A 466 28.70 -27.03 -0.87
CA PHE A 466 29.42 -26.05 -0.08
C PHE A 466 29.69 -26.52 1.36
N SER A 467 28.74 -27.23 1.97
CA SER A 467 28.85 -27.70 3.35
C SER A 467 29.95 -28.74 3.55
N GLN A 468 30.32 -29.51 2.52
CA GLN A 468 31.35 -30.55 2.65
C GLN A 468 32.73 -29.93 2.96
N GLU A 469 33.02 -28.79 2.33
CA GLU A 469 34.28 -28.08 2.43
C GLU A 469 34.26 -27.04 3.57
N TYR A 470 33.18 -26.24 3.68
CA TYR A 470 33.16 -25.05 4.55
C TYR A 470 32.40 -25.22 5.87
N PHE A 471 31.45 -26.18 5.99
CA PHE A 471 30.66 -26.34 7.22
C PHE A 471 31.33 -27.23 8.25
N ARG A 472 31.11 -26.96 9.54
CA ARG A 472 31.55 -27.83 10.65
C ARG A 472 31.04 -29.26 10.52
N GLN A 473 31.74 -30.18 11.16
CA GLN A 473 31.25 -31.55 11.24
C GLN A 473 30.06 -31.65 12.22
N PRO A 474 29.08 -32.54 11.98
CA PRO A 474 28.02 -32.81 12.94
C PRO A 474 28.60 -33.29 14.28
N THR A 475 28.07 -32.77 15.38
CA THR A 475 28.47 -33.20 16.73
C THR A 475 27.99 -34.62 16.99
N LYS A 476 28.93 -35.54 17.28
CA LYS A 476 28.61 -36.90 17.73
C LYS A 476 28.17 -36.85 19.20
N ASP A 477 26.89 -36.54 19.45
CA ASP A 477 26.33 -36.62 20.79
C ASP A 477 26.22 -38.09 21.23
N VAL A 478 27.09 -38.52 22.14
CA VAL A 478 27.16 -39.91 22.66
C VAL A 478 25.84 -40.31 23.35
N ASN A 479 25.09 -39.34 23.89
CA ASN A 479 23.79 -39.57 24.54
C ASN A 479 22.61 -39.75 23.58
N ARG A 480 22.72 -39.36 22.30
CA ARG A 480 21.60 -39.50 21.33
C ARG A 480 21.46 -40.94 20.81
N GLN A 481 22.50 -41.77 20.97
CA GLN A 481 22.50 -43.18 20.53
C GLN A 481 21.69 -44.12 21.43
N VAL A 482 21.38 -43.73 22.68
CA VAL A 482 20.65 -44.60 23.61
C VAL A 482 19.12 -44.45 23.49
N ILE A 483 18.61 -43.34 22.92
CA ILE A 483 17.16 -43.03 22.91
C ILE A 483 16.52 -43.07 21.52
N SER A 484 17.29 -43.06 20.41
CA SER A 484 16.71 -43.21 19.06
C SER A 484 17.67 -43.90 18.10
N ARG A 485 17.49 -45.22 17.93
CA ARG A 485 18.25 -46.04 16.97
C ARG A 485 17.94 -45.75 15.48
N ASN A 486 17.02 -44.84 15.17
CA ASN A 486 16.53 -44.59 13.79
C ASN A 486 16.61 -43.12 13.31
N SER A 487 17.31 -42.21 14.01
CA SER A 487 17.42 -40.82 13.53
C SER A 487 18.47 -40.66 12.42
N ALA A 488 18.05 -40.15 11.26
CA ALA A 488 18.93 -39.82 10.14
C ALA A 488 20.03 -38.81 10.55
N PRO A 489 21.22 -38.85 9.90
CA PRO A 489 22.32 -37.93 10.23
C PRO A 489 21.90 -36.46 10.06
N GLU A 490 22.31 -35.61 11.01
CA GLU A 490 22.01 -34.17 11.01
C GLU A 490 22.47 -33.51 9.70
N ARG A 491 21.52 -32.97 8.93
CA ARG A 491 21.80 -32.24 7.69
C ARG A 491 21.99 -30.76 8.00
N LEU A 492 23.23 -30.35 8.27
CA LEU A 492 23.56 -28.96 8.63
C LEU A 492 23.18 -27.92 7.56
N TRP A 493 23.02 -28.31 6.29
CA TRP A 493 22.64 -27.45 5.17
C TRP A 493 21.13 -27.40 4.87
N ALA A 494 20.29 -28.15 5.60
CA ALA A 494 18.84 -28.19 5.42
C ALA A 494 18.09 -27.60 6.64
N HIS A 495 16.84 -27.20 6.43
CA HIS A 495 15.98 -26.57 7.43
C HIS A 495 15.88 -27.41 8.72
N SER A 496 16.01 -26.73 9.87
CA SER A 496 15.79 -27.29 11.20
C SER A 496 15.08 -26.27 12.08
N ARG A 497 14.24 -26.75 13.00
CA ARG A 497 13.65 -25.94 14.08
C ARG A 497 14.51 -25.91 15.34
N GLU A 498 15.52 -26.78 15.43
CA GLU A 498 16.47 -26.80 16.54
C GLU A 498 17.46 -25.62 16.37
N PRO A 499 17.61 -24.74 17.38
CA PRO A 499 18.63 -23.69 17.35
C PRO A 499 20.03 -24.27 17.17
N ILE A 500 20.84 -23.68 16.29
CA ILE A 500 22.23 -24.12 16.13
C ILE A 500 23.01 -23.81 17.41
N ARG A 501 23.87 -24.73 17.86
CA ARG A 501 24.70 -24.52 19.06
C ARG A 501 26.08 -23.96 18.75
N GLN A 502 26.48 -24.05 17.48
CA GLN A 502 27.77 -23.61 16.96
C GLN A 502 27.56 -23.07 15.54
N PRO A 503 28.37 -22.09 15.09
CA PRO A 503 28.33 -21.58 13.72
C PRO A 503 28.33 -22.69 12.66
N LEU A 504 27.70 -22.46 11.52
CA LEU A 504 27.75 -23.40 10.40
C LEU A 504 29.17 -23.46 9.83
N LEU A 505 29.83 -22.32 9.63
CA LEU A 505 31.16 -22.24 9.02
C LEU A 505 32.29 -22.63 10.00
N ARG A 506 33.23 -23.47 9.55
CA ARG A 506 34.38 -23.94 10.36
C ARG A 506 35.32 -22.84 10.84
N LYS A 507 35.38 -21.71 10.11
CA LYS A 507 36.32 -20.61 10.38
C LYS A 507 35.87 -19.68 11.52
N LEU A 508 34.66 -19.87 12.06
CA LEU A 508 34.10 -19.01 13.11
C LEU A 508 34.21 -19.65 14.49
N SER A 509 34.64 -18.88 15.48
CA SER A 509 34.69 -19.30 16.88
C SER A 509 33.32 -19.21 17.56
N LEU A 510 33.10 -20.00 18.62
CA LEU A 510 31.84 -20.05 19.37
C LEU A 510 31.41 -18.69 19.97
N PHE A 511 32.39 -17.83 20.30
CA PHE A 511 32.15 -16.53 20.93
C PHE A 511 31.48 -15.50 20.01
N LEU A 512 31.45 -15.74 18.69
CA LEU A 512 30.83 -14.84 17.72
C LEU A 512 29.33 -15.12 17.50
N LEU A 513 28.79 -16.20 18.08
CA LEU A 513 27.40 -16.60 17.93
C LEU A 513 26.54 -15.98 19.04
N ASN A 514 26.35 -14.66 19.00
CA ASN A 514 25.33 -14.03 19.84
C ASN A 514 23.94 -14.36 19.28
N CYS A 515 23.44 -15.54 19.67
CA CYS A 515 22.09 -16.10 19.47
C CYS A 515 21.68 -16.42 18.01
N PRO A 516 21.53 -17.70 17.65
CA PRO A 516 20.97 -18.14 16.35
C PRO A 516 19.43 -18.16 16.30
N GLU A 517 18.79 -17.89 17.43
CA GLU A 517 17.34 -17.83 17.57
C GLU A 517 16.64 -16.73 16.73
N PRO A 518 17.23 -15.54 16.43
CA PRO A 518 16.52 -14.46 15.77
C PRO A 518 15.99 -14.80 14.37
N ILE A 519 16.74 -15.57 13.56
CA ILE A 519 16.26 -16.03 12.24
C ILE A 519 15.06 -16.98 12.42
N LEU A 520 15.14 -17.93 13.36
CA LEU A 520 14.02 -18.84 13.65
C LEU A 520 12.80 -18.09 14.21
N LYS A 521 13.01 -17.09 15.08
CA LYS A 521 11.96 -16.22 15.62
C LYS A 521 11.30 -15.39 14.53
N TYR A 522 12.09 -14.81 13.62
CA TYR A 522 11.57 -14.02 12.49
C TYR A 522 10.77 -14.90 11.51
N MET A 523 11.24 -16.12 11.23
CA MET A 523 10.58 -17.08 10.35
C MET A 523 9.39 -17.82 11.00
N GLY A 524 9.14 -17.60 12.29
CA GLY A 524 8.06 -18.27 13.04
C GLY A 524 8.31 -19.75 13.32
N ASP A 525 9.56 -20.20 13.23
CA ASP A 525 9.97 -21.59 13.48
C ASP A 525 10.42 -21.82 14.94
N TYR A 526 10.46 -20.76 15.76
CA TYR A 526 10.77 -20.83 17.19
C TYR A 526 9.56 -20.43 18.05
N PRO A 527 9.14 -21.25 19.03
CA PRO A 527 8.01 -20.92 19.90
C PRO A 527 8.36 -19.73 20.81
N THR A 528 7.58 -18.65 20.73
CA THR A 528 7.73 -17.46 21.58
C THR A 528 6.41 -17.13 22.26
N LYS A 529 6.47 -16.66 23.52
CA LYS A 529 5.27 -16.31 24.32
C LYS A 529 4.72 -14.91 24.02
N GLN A 530 5.51 -14.05 23.38
CA GLN A 530 5.18 -12.65 23.10
C GLN A 530 5.41 -12.35 21.62
N VAL A 531 4.58 -11.46 21.05
CA VAL A 531 4.74 -10.96 19.68
C VAL A 531 6.12 -10.31 19.54
N GLN A 532 6.94 -10.86 18.64
CA GLN A 532 8.30 -10.38 18.44
C GLN A 532 8.31 -9.14 17.54
N ASN A 533 9.11 -8.14 17.90
CA ASN A 533 9.32 -6.97 17.06
C ASN A 533 10.27 -7.30 15.91
N SER A 534 9.81 -7.14 14.68
CA SER A 534 10.60 -7.46 13.48
C SER A 534 11.83 -6.56 13.30
N LEU A 535 11.80 -5.31 13.78
CA LEU A 535 12.97 -4.44 13.75
C LEU A 535 14.07 -4.94 14.70
N GLU A 536 13.69 -5.30 15.93
CA GLU A 536 14.66 -5.83 16.92
C GLU A 536 15.26 -7.16 16.45
N LEU A 537 14.48 -8.02 15.82
CA LEU A 537 14.97 -9.26 15.25
C LEU A 537 15.94 -8.99 14.09
N THR A 538 15.61 -8.10 13.16
CA THR A 538 16.52 -7.75 12.05
C THR A 538 17.78 -7.06 12.54
N ASP A 539 17.71 -6.25 13.59
CA ASP A 539 18.89 -5.69 14.25
C ASP A 539 19.79 -6.76 14.84
N GLN A 540 19.22 -7.75 15.56
CA GLN A 540 19.98 -8.87 16.11
C GLN A 540 20.62 -9.73 15.01
N ILE A 541 19.95 -9.88 13.86
CA ILE A 541 20.47 -10.66 12.72
C ILE A 541 21.63 -9.91 12.05
N PHE A 542 21.44 -8.65 11.66
CA PHE A 542 22.37 -7.96 10.76
C PHE A 542 23.44 -7.10 11.45
N SER A 543 23.20 -6.61 12.67
CA SER A 543 24.18 -5.75 13.37
C SER A 543 25.55 -6.42 13.58
N PRO A 544 25.65 -7.71 13.96
CA PRO A 544 26.95 -8.37 14.12
C PRO A 544 27.75 -8.46 12.82
N ALA A 545 27.09 -8.69 11.67
CA ALA A 545 27.76 -8.82 10.38
C ALA A 545 28.30 -7.52 9.79
N ASN A 546 27.81 -6.38 10.31
CA ASN A 546 28.38 -5.08 9.97
C ASN A 546 29.70 -4.82 10.73
N GLN A 547 29.90 -5.46 11.88
CA GLN A 547 31.13 -5.34 12.68
C GLN A 547 32.17 -6.40 12.30
N TYR A 548 31.72 -7.62 11.99
CA TYR A 548 32.59 -8.75 11.67
C TYR A 548 32.23 -9.33 10.30
N GLU A 549 33.02 -8.99 9.28
CA GLU A 549 32.82 -9.44 7.90
C GLU A 549 32.63 -10.97 7.74
N PRO A 550 33.36 -11.85 8.46
CA PRO A 550 33.14 -13.30 8.38
C PRO A 550 31.73 -13.77 8.73
N LEU A 551 30.94 -12.98 9.48
CA LEU A 551 29.55 -13.30 9.82
C LEU A 551 28.57 -13.08 8.65
N ARG A 552 28.97 -12.35 7.60
CA ARG A 552 28.13 -12.12 6.42
C ARG A 552 27.79 -13.45 5.73
N ASP A 553 28.79 -14.28 5.49
CA ASP A 553 28.60 -15.61 4.90
C ASP A 553 27.79 -16.52 5.81
N GLU A 554 27.99 -16.42 7.12
CA GLU A 554 27.24 -17.21 8.10
C GLU A 554 25.75 -16.89 8.05
N ILE A 555 25.37 -15.60 7.98
CA ILE A 555 23.97 -15.18 7.84
C ILE A 555 23.37 -15.70 6.53
N TYR A 556 24.08 -15.56 5.41
CA TYR A 556 23.65 -16.12 4.12
C TYR A 556 23.43 -17.63 4.21
N CYS A 557 24.36 -18.35 4.83
CA CYS A 557 24.27 -19.79 5.01
C CYS A 557 23.08 -20.19 5.89
N GLN A 558 22.85 -19.49 7.00
CA GLN A 558 21.73 -19.77 7.90
C GLN A 558 20.38 -19.49 7.23
N ILE A 559 20.23 -18.37 6.52
CA ILE A 559 18.99 -18.07 5.78
C ILE A 559 18.74 -19.13 4.70
N MET A 560 19.73 -19.42 3.85
CA MET A 560 19.60 -20.44 2.79
C MET A 560 19.37 -21.85 3.35
N LYS A 561 19.95 -22.20 4.50
CA LYS A 561 19.68 -23.45 5.24
C LYS A 561 18.20 -23.53 5.61
N GLN A 562 17.66 -22.49 6.26
CA GLN A 562 16.25 -22.46 6.68
C GLN A 562 15.28 -22.45 5.50
N MET A 563 15.72 -22.04 4.31
CA MET A 563 14.95 -22.12 3.07
C MET A 563 15.14 -23.43 2.28
N THR A 564 16.02 -24.33 2.72
CA THR A 564 16.31 -25.60 2.03
C THR A 564 15.52 -26.74 2.66
N SER A 565 14.70 -27.44 1.86
CA SER A 565 13.82 -28.52 2.35
C SER A 565 12.82 -28.07 3.42
N ASN A 566 12.39 -26.80 3.35
CA ASN A 566 11.38 -26.23 4.21
C ASN A 566 10.02 -26.20 3.50
N ASN A 567 9.03 -26.87 4.10
CA ASN A 567 7.67 -26.97 3.56
C ASN A 567 6.70 -25.97 4.21
N ASN A 568 7.14 -25.24 5.25
CA ASN A 568 6.34 -24.21 5.90
C ASN A 568 6.34 -22.93 5.06
N ARG A 569 5.19 -22.59 4.45
CA ARG A 569 5.08 -21.45 3.54
C ARG A 569 5.30 -20.11 4.25
N PHE A 570 4.78 -19.94 5.47
CA PHE A 570 4.99 -18.71 6.25
C PHE A 570 6.48 -18.49 6.53
N SER A 571 7.15 -19.54 6.99
CA SER A 571 8.60 -19.52 7.22
C SER A 571 9.37 -19.22 5.93
N MET A 572 9.01 -19.85 4.81
CA MET A 572 9.63 -19.57 3.50
C MET A 572 9.47 -18.11 3.04
N GLU A 573 8.31 -17.50 3.25
CA GLU A 573 8.03 -16.10 2.91
C GLU A 573 8.89 -15.15 3.74
N LYS A 574 8.96 -15.38 5.06
CA LYS A 574 9.86 -14.65 5.96
C LYS A 574 11.34 -14.87 5.63
N GLY A 575 11.72 -16.07 5.21
CA GLY A 575 13.06 -16.38 4.71
C GLY A 575 13.42 -15.58 3.46
N TRP A 576 12.47 -15.42 2.52
CA TRP A 576 12.66 -14.56 1.35
C TRP A 576 12.83 -13.08 1.72
N GLN A 577 12.06 -12.57 2.69
CA GLN A 577 12.22 -11.20 3.21
C GLN A 577 13.61 -10.99 3.82
N LEU A 578 14.08 -11.92 4.66
CA LEU A 578 15.43 -11.86 5.23
C LEU A 578 16.52 -11.92 4.15
N LEU A 579 16.37 -12.78 3.14
CA LEU A 579 17.33 -12.88 2.03
C LEU A 579 17.35 -11.60 1.18
N TRP A 580 16.19 -11.00 0.95
CA TRP A 580 16.06 -9.73 0.21
C TRP A 580 16.73 -8.57 0.93
N LEU A 581 16.55 -8.49 2.26
CA LEU A 581 17.26 -7.52 3.11
C LEU A 581 18.76 -7.78 3.02
N CYS A 582 19.21 -9.02 3.27
CA CYS A 582 20.61 -9.41 3.23
C CYS A 582 21.30 -9.01 1.91
N CYS A 583 20.70 -9.33 0.76
CA CYS A 583 21.21 -8.98 -0.56
C CYS A 583 21.33 -7.47 -0.84
N GLY A 584 20.65 -6.62 -0.07
CA GLY A 584 20.82 -5.17 -0.15
C GLY A 584 21.85 -4.60 0.81
N MET A 585 22.22 -5.33 1.85
CA MET A 585 23.15 -4.85 2.89
C MET A 585 24.61 -5.09 2.50
N PHE A 586 24.93 -6.32 2.12
CA PHE A 586 26.30 -6.74 1.81
C PHE A 586 26.29 -7.96 0.89
N PRO A 587 27.28 -8.09 -0.03
CA PRO A 587 27.45 -9.31 -0.80
C PRO A 587 28.05 -10.44 0.07
N PRO A 588 27.81 -11.73 -0.27
CA PRO A 588 28.57 -12.85 0.28
C PRO A 588 30.01 -12.84 -0.27
N SER A 589 30.89 -13.59 0.36
CA SER A 589 32.27 -13.79 -0.10
C SER A 589 32.32 -14.42 -1.49
N GLN A 590 33.48 -14.31 -2.16
CA GLN A 590 33.69 -14.92 -3.48
C GLN A 590 33.47 -16.45 -3.47
N SER A 591 33.84 -17.13 -2.38
CA SER A 591 33.60 -18.57 -2.22
C SER A 591 32.11 -18.92 -2.17
N LEU A 592 31.29 -18.11 -1.49
CA LEU A 592 29.86 -18.39 -1.33
C LEU A 592 29.01 -17.83 -2.49
N LEU A 593 29.46 -16.76 -3.15
CA LEU A 593 28.73 -16.03 -4.18
C LEU A 593 28.18 -16.94 -5.30
N LYS A 594 28.99 -17.87 -5.81
CA LYS A 594 28.57 -18.81 -6.85
C LYS A 594 27.42 -19.71 -6.38
N HIS A 595 27.46 -20.16 -5.12
CA HIS A 595 26.42 -20.98 -4.53
C HIS A 595 25.14 -20.17 -4.27
N THR A 596 25.25 -18.94 -3.77
CA THR A 596 24.11 -18.03 -3.58
C THR A 596 23.43 -17.68 -4.90
N GLN A 597 24.19 -17.38 -5.95
CA GLN A 597 23.62 -17.11 -7.29
C GLN A 597 22.91 -18.34 -7.86
N ARG A 598 23.49 -19.54 -7.74
CA ARG A 598 22.83 -20.80 -8.14
C ARG A 598 21.57 -21.06 -7.33
N PHE A 599 21.61 -20.81 -6.02
CA PHE A 599 20.48 -20.95 -5.10
C PHE A 599 19.29 -20.08 -5.55
N LEU A 600 19.54 -18.80 -5.83
CA LEU A 600 18.55 -17.84 -6.33
C LEU A 600 18.02 -18.22 -7.73
N LYS A 601 18.91 -18.51 -8.70
CA LYS A 601 18.53 -18.87 -10.08
C LYS A 601 17.69 -20.15 -10.16
N SER A 602 18.03 -21.17 -9.37
CA SER A 602 17.24 -22.40 -9.31
C SER A 602 15.83 -22.19 -8.70
N ARG A 603 15.62 -21.09 -7.97
CA ARG A 603 14.36 -20.68 -7.35
C ARG A 603 13.72 -19.47 -8.05
N HIS A 604 13.89 -19.33 -9.37
CA HIS A 604 13.35 -18.20 -10.16
C HIS A 604 11.85 -17.96 -10.02
N ARG A 605 11.07 -18.97 -9.58
CA ARG A 605 9.62 -18.86 -9.32
C ARG A 605 9.29 -18.26 -7.94
N GLY A 606 10.28 -18.07 -7.06
CA GLY A 606 10.10 -17.42 -5.78
C GLY A 606 9.81 -15.92 -5.98
N PRO A 607 8.87 -15.32 -5.23
CA PRO A 607 8.38 -13.97 -5.49
C PRO A 607 9.47 -12.90 -5.44
N LEU A 608 10.49 -13.08 -4.58
CA LEU A 608 11.61 -12.15 -4.41
C LEU A 608 12.92 -12.65 -5.06
N ALA A 609 12.91 -13.78 -5.77
CA ALA A 609 14.14 -14.41 -6.24
C ALA A 609 14.89 -13.57 -7.30
N ALA A 610 14.15 -13.01 -8.26
CA ALA A 610 14.70 -12.13 -9.29
C ALA A 610 15.27 -10.83 -8.68
N ASP A 611 14.52 -10.19 -7.78
CA ASP A 611 14.97 -9.00 -7.06
C ASP A 611 16.17 -9.27 -6.17
N CYS A 612 16.20 -10.39 -5.45
CA CYS A 612 17.37 -10.78 -4.65
C CYS A 612 18.61 -10.94 -5.53
N LEU A 613 18.47 -11.49 -6.75
CA LEU A 613 19.57 -11.64 -7.68
C LEU A 613 20.06 -10.29 -8.22
N GLN A 614 19.13 -9.39 -8.58
CA GLN A 614 19.46 -8.03 -9.02
C GLN A 614 20.13 -7.22 -7.91
N ARG A 615 19.60 -7.27 -6.69
CA ARG A 615 20.17 -6.61 -5.50
C ARG A 615 21.55 -7.14 -5.19
N LEU A 616 21.74 -8.46 -5.23
CA LEU A 616 23.04 -9.09 -5.08
C LEU A 616 24.04 -8.57 -6.12
N GLN A 617 23.65 -8.47 -7.39
CA GLN A 617 24.51 -7.91 -8.45
C GLN A 617 24.87 -6.44 -8.21
N ASN A 618 23.91 -5.63 -7.74
CA ASN A 618 24.15 -4.23 -7.40
C ASN A 618 25.09 -4.09 -6.19
N SER A 619 24.90 -4.94 -5.17
CA SER A 619 25.72 -4.95 -3.95
C SER A 619 27.20 -5.26 -4.21
N LEU A 620 27.52 -6.01 -5.27
CA LEU A 620 28.90 -6.30 -5.66
C LEU A 620 29.66 -5.08 -6.19
N ARG A 621 28.95 -4.03 -6.64
CA ARG A 621 29.53 -2.80 -7.19
C ARG A 621 29.61 -1.67 -6.16
N MET A 622 29.06 -1.91 -4.97
CA MET A 622 28.82 -0.90 -3.96
C MET A 622 29.46 -1.31 -2.64
N GLU A 623 29.92 -0.33 -1.86
CA GLU A 623 30.41 -0.59 -0.51
C GLU A 623 29.28 -1.14 0.37
N PRO A 624 29.53 -2.15 1.23
CA PRO A 624 28.56 -2.65 2.19
C PRO A 624 27.96 -1.54 3.07
N ARG A 625 26.68 -1.71 3.43
CA ARG A 625 25.99 -0.87 4.42
C ARG A 625 26.69 -0.98 5.78
N LYS A 626 26.69 0.11 6.56
CA LYS A 626 27.34 0.17 7.88
C LYS A 626 26.39 -0.14 9.04
N LEU A 627 25.10 0.15 8.87
CA LEU A 627 24.08 -0.05 9.90
C LEU A 627 23.04 -1.08 9.43
N PRO A 628 22.30 -1.74 10.34
CA PRO A 628 21.24 -2.68 9.98
C PRO A 628 20.08 -1.99 9.22
N PRO A 629 19.14 -2.77 8.62
CA PRO A 629 18.00 -2.22 7.89
C PRO A 629 17.22 -1.18 8.72
N HIS A 630 16.76 -0.12 8.06
CA HIS A 630 15.92 0.89 8.70
C HIS A 630 14.47 0.39 8.82
N GLN A 631 13.69 0.94 9.78
CA GLN A 631 12.27 0.59 10.00
C GLN A 631 11.45 0.61 8.70
N VAL A 632 11.62 1.64 7.89
CA VAL A 632 10.94 1.80 6.59
C VAL A 632 11.25 0.65 5.62
N GLU A 633 12.48 0.12 5.64
CA GLU A 633 12.88 -1.03 4.81
C GLU A 633 12.20 -2.32 5.29
N VAL A 634 12.09 -2.49 6.62
CA VAL A 634 11.45 -3.66 7.23
C VAL A 634 9.93 -3.62 7.03
N GLU A 635 9.28 -2.47 7.24
CA GLU A 635 7.85 -2.28 7.03
C GLU A 635 7.44 -2.52 5.57
N ALA A 636 8.23 -2.00 4.62
CA ALA A 636 7.99 -2.24 3.20
C ALA A 636 8.03 -3.75 2.87
N MET A 637 9.01 -4.48 3.44
CA MET A 637 9.10 -5.92 3.28
C MET A 637 7.98 -6.69 3.98
N GLN A 638 7.53 -6.24 5.15
CA GLN A 638 6.38 -6.86 5.83
C GLN A 638 5.07 -6.68 5.07
N GLN A 639 4.96 -5.63 4.25
CA GLN A 639 3.84 -5.37 3.35
C GLN A 639 4.07 -5.95 1.94
N ASP A 640 5.10 -6.79 1.75
CA ASP A 640 5.51 -7.38 0.47
C ASP A 640 5.72 -6.36 -0.67
N SER A 641 6.15 -5.14 -0.33
CA SER A 641 6.47 -4.08 -1.28
C SER A 641 7.97 -3.99 -1.54
N ILE A 642 8.40 -4.31 -2.76
CA ILE A 642 9.81 -4.21 -3.19
C ILE A 642 10.26 -2.76 -3.47
N GLN A 643 9.31 -1.86 -3.69
CA GLN A 643 9.58 -0.43 -3.89
C GLN A 643 9.37 0.32 -2.58
N ILE A 644 10.34 1.15 -2.21
CA ILE A 644 10.29 1.97 -1.01
C ILE A 644 10.17 3.42 -1.44
N PHE A 645 9.15 4.09 -0.93
CA PHE A 645 8.89 5.49 -1.22
C PHE A 645 9.11 6.33 0.04
N HIS A 646 9.89 7.40 -0.08
CA HIS A 646 10.14 8.33 1.02
C HIS A 646 9.63 9.73 0.65
N LYS A 647 8.89 10.34 1.58
CA LYS A 647 8.40 11.71 1.46
C LYS A 647 9.53 12.70 1.74
N ILE A 648 9.66 13.72 0.90
CA ILE A 648 10.63 14.81 0.99
C ILE A 648 9.88 16.13 1.00
N HIS A 649 10.16 16.96 2.00
CA HIS A 649 9.56 18.28 2.18
C HIS A 649 10.45 19.36 1.60
N PHE A 650 9.85 20.44 1.11
CA PHE A 650 10.52 21.59 0.54
C PHE A 650 10.23 22.86 1.35
N PRO A 651 11.08 23.91 1.25
CA PRO A 651 10.91 25.15 2.03
C PRO A 651 9.64 25.96 1.71
N ASN A 652 9.04 25.78 0.54
CA ASN A 652 7.78 26.42 0.12
C ASN A 652 6.52 25.69 0.64
N ASP A 653 6.67 24.87 1.69
CA ASP A 653 5.62 24.06 2.31
C ASP A 653 4.97 23.01 1.40
N THR A 654 5.60 22.68 0.26
CA THR A 654 5.20 21.53 -0.57
C THR A 654 5.99 20.28 -0.20
N GLU A 655 5.45 19.12 -0.57
CA GLU A 655 6.07 17.82 -0.36
C GLU A 655 5.93 16.95 -1.60
N GLU A 656 6.92 16.10 -1.84
CA GLU A 656 6.89 15.10 -2.91
C GLU A 656 7.41 13.76 -2.42
N VAL A 657 6.98 12.70 -3.10
CA VAL A 657 7.41 11.33 -2.83
C VAL A 657 8.45 10.90 -3.84
N PHE A 658 9.53 10.30 -3.35
CA PHE A 658 10.65 9.78 -4.14
C PHE A 658 10.88 8.31 -3.85
N GLU A 659 11.14 7.54 -4.90
CA GLU A 659 11.58 6.15 -4.76
C GLU A 659 13.03 6.13 -4.23
N VAL A 660 13.23 5.38 -3.15
CA VAL A 660 14.52 5.14 -2.53
C VAL A 660 14.76 3.64 -2.44
N SER A 661 16.02 3.22 -2.53
CA SER A 661 16.43 1.83 -2.41
C SER A 661 17.39 1.68 -1.23
N THR A 662 17.58 0.45 -0.75
CA THR A 662 18.57 0.11 0.29
C THR A 662 19.99 0.60 -0.04
N SER A 663 20.32 0.73 -1.33
CA SER A 663 21.61 1.19 -1.84
C SER A 663 21.65 2.67 -2.25
N THR A 664 20.57 3.42 -2.07
CA THR A 664 20.53 4.85 -2.45
C THR A 664 21.44 5.66 -1.54
N ARG A 665 22.43 6.37 -2.12
CA ARG A 665 23.23 7.36 -1.39
C ARG A 665 22.53 8.70 -1.37
N VAL A 666 22.89 9.53 -0.40
CA VAL A 666 22.33 10.88 -0.25
C VAL A 666 22.58 11.71 -1.52
N LYS A 667 23.78 11.62 -2.12
CA LYS A 667 24.08 12.29 -3.40
C LYS A 667 23.15 11.86 -4.55
N ASP A 668 22.79 10.57 -4.61
CA ASP A 668 21.97 10.03 -5.70
C ASP A 668 20.54 10.56 -5.55
N LEU A 669 20.04 10.62 -4.30
CA LEU A 669 18.75 11.21 -3.98
C LEU A 669 18.71 12.71 -4.27
N ILE A 670 19.78 13.47 -3.94
CA ILE A 670 19.92 14.89 -4.30
C ILE A 670 19.80 15.06 -5.83
N GLN A 671 20.54 14.27 -6.62
CA GLN A 671 20.50 14.33 -8.08
C GLN A 671 19.12 13.99 -8.63
N ASN A 672 18.46 12.97 -8.08
CA ASN A 672 17.11 12.56 -8.50
C ASN A 672 16.07 13.66 -8.22
N ILE A 673 16.13 14.30 -7.04
CA ILE A 673 15.26 15.41 -6.68
C ILE A 673 15.51 16.60 -7.62
N SER A 674 16.77 17.01 -7.81
CA SER A 674 17.12 18.11 -8.70
C SER A 674 16.65 17.87 -10.14
N LYS A 675 16.81 16.65 -10.66
CA LYS A 675 16.34 16.27 -12.00
C LYS A 675 14.81 16.31 -12.11
N LYS A 676 14.09 15.76 -11.13
CA LYS A 676 12.61 15.72 -11.13
C LYS A 676 12.01 17.12 -11.07
N LEU A 677 12.55 17.99 -10.22
CA LEU A 677 12.13 19.39 -10.13
C LEU A 677 12.57 20.19 -11.37
N GLY A 678 13.56 19.72 -12.13
CA GLY A 678 14.11 20.40 -13.29
C GLY A 678 14.95 21.61 -12.91
N LEU A 679 15.79 21.46 -11.88
CA LEU A 679 16.77 22.46 -11.45
C LEU A 679 17.98 22.46 -12.40
N THR A 680 18.61 23.62 -12.55
CA THR A 680 19.78 23.81 -13.42
C THR A 680 21.02 23.14 -12.86
N SER A 681 21.18 23.11 -11.53
CA SER A 681 22.26 22.42 -10.84
C SER A 681 21.82 21.90 -9.48
N ALA A 682 22.39 20.75 -9.09
CA ALA A 682 22.27 20.18 -7.75
C ALA A 682 23.26 20.82 -6.74
N ASP A 683 24.20 21.64 -7.20
CA ASP A 683 25.28 22.16 -6.38
C ASP A 683 24.78 23.07 -5.25
N GLY A 684 25.24 22.75 -4.04
CA GLY A 684 24.90 23.45 -2.81
C GLY A 684 23.53 23.09 -2.22
N PHE A 685 22.78 22.17 -2.84
CA PHE A 685 21.62 21.54 -2.22
C PHE A 685 22.05 20.37 -1.33
N SER A 686 21.27 20.10 -0.28
CA SER A 686 21.50 18.98 0.62
C SER A 686 20.18 18.47 1.20
N ILE A 687 20.24 17.29 1.79
CA ILE A 687 19.13 16.67 2.51
C ILE A 687 19.32 16.91 3.99
N PHE A 688 18.24 17.29 4.68
CA PHE A 688 18.21 17.55 6.10
C PHE A 688 17.17 16.65 6.76
N VAL A 689 17.47 16.20 7.98
CA VAL A 689 16.53 15.46 8.82
C VAL A 689 16.17 16.33 10.00
N LYS A 690 14.88 16.67 10.09
CA LYS A 690 14.29 17.41 11.20
C LYS A 690 13.66 16.41 12.16
N THR A 691 14.22 16.37 13.37
CA THR A 691 13.65 15.67 14.53
C THR A 691 13.00 16.71 15.46
N HIS A 692 12.43 16.27 16.59
CA HIS A 692 11.80 17.15 17.57
C HIS A 692 12.70 18.28 18.11
N ASP A 693 14.02 18.05 18.20
CA ASP A 693 14.99 18.95 18.83
C ASP A 693 16.11 19.42 17.87
N LYS A 694 16.40 18.65 16.81
CA LYS A 694 17.52 18.93 15.90
C LYS A 694 17.14 18.93 14.42
N VAL A 695 17.89 19.71 13.66
CA VAL A 695 17.88 19.66 12.18
C VAL A 695 19.32 19.39 11.74
N LEU A 696 19.56 18.21 11.17
CA LEU A 696 20.89 17.71 10.80
C LEU A 696 20.97 17.58 9.28
N SER A 697 22.07 18.05 8.67
CA SER A 697 22.31 17.78 7.25
C SER A 697 22.91 16.37 7.09
N LEU A 698 22.61 15.72 5.96
CA LEU A 698 23.11 14.40 5.64
C LEU A 698 24.38 14.50 4.79
N ASN A 699 25.33 13.62 5.05
CA ASN A 699 26.54 13.51 4.25
C ASN A 699 26.24 12.86 2.90
N GLU A 700 26.64 13.52 1.82
CA GLU A 700 26.41 13.09 0.44
C GLU A 700 26.99 11.70 0.11
N ALA A 701 28.08 11.31 0.78
CA ALA A 701 28.77 10.04 0.55
C ALA A 701 28.07 8.84 1.22
N ASP A 702 27.28 9.09 2.27
CA ASP A 702 26.65 8.04 3.06
C ASP A 702 25.36 7.51 2.41
N TYR A 703 25.00 6.28 2.78
CA TYR A 703 23.71 5.71 2.42
C TYR A 703 22.59 6.46 3.13
N PHE A 704 21.48 6.70 2.42
CA PHE A 704 20.34 7.45 2.94
C PHE A 704 19.77 6.79 4.21
N PHE A 705 19.56 5.47 4.18
CA PHE A 705 19.04 4.74 5.34
C PHE A 705 20.05 4.60 6.49
N ASP A 706 21.36 4.55 6.22
CA ASP A 706 22.37 4.60 7.29
C ASP A 706 22.36 5.96 7.98
N SER A 707 22.28 7.04 7.21
CA SER A 707 22.15 8.40 7.74
C SER A 707 20.90 8.56 8.63
N LEU A 708 19.74 8.08 8.17
CA LEU A 708 18.50 8.10 8.96
C LEU A 708 18.62 7.28 10.25
N ARG A 709 19.23 6.10 10.14
CA ARG A 709 19.39 5.19 11.28
C ARG A 709 20.32 5.78 12.34
N GLN A 710 21.44 6.38 11.94
CA GLN A 710 22.39 7.02 12.85
C GLN A 710 21.71 8.13 13.67
N ILE A 711 20.86 8.94 13.03
CA ILE A 711 20.15 10.05 13.67
C ILE A 711 19.08 9.53 14.64
N THR A 712 18.29 8.54 14.23
CA THR A 712 17.23 7.97 15.07
C THR A 712 17.80 7.22 16.27
N ASP A 713 18.85 6.40 16.11
CA ASP A 713 19.49 5.69 17.22
C ASP A 713 20.19 6.63 18.21
N TRP A 714 20.85 7.68 17.72
CA TRP A 714 21.44 8.71 18.59
C TRP A 714 20.36 9.39 19.43
N SER A 715 19.22 9.72 18.81
CA SER A 715 18.10 10.37 19.46
C SER A 715 17.44 9.48 20.54
N LYS A 716 17.41 8.15 20.35
CA LYS A 716 16.99 7.19 21.40
C LYS A 716 17.93 7.21 22.60
N LYS A 717 19.24 7.14 22.34
CA LYS A 717 20.28 7.14 23.40
C LYS A 717 20.27 8.43 24.20
N ALA A 718 20.11 9.59 23.53
CA ALA A 718 20.09 10.90 24.17
C ALA A 718 18.92 11.09 25.15
N LYS A 719 17.77 10.44 24.90
CA LYS A 719 16.60 10.49 25.80
C LYS A 719 16.70 9.58 27.02
N GLY A 720 17.81 8.84 27.20
CA GLY A 720 17.96 7.90 28.31
C GLY A 720 16.95 6.75 28.31
N ILE A 721 16.29 6.49 27.17
CA ILE A 721 15.28 5.44 27.04
C ILE A 721 16.03 4.10 26.95
N LYS A 722 16.26 3.48 28.11
CA LYS A 722 16.64 2.07 28.21
C LYS A 722 15.37 1.22 28.13
N ASP A 723 15.32 0.33 27.15
CA ASP A 723 14.57 -0.94 27.18
C ASP A 723 13.07 -0.90 27.53
N VAL A 724 12.33 0.11 27.06
CA VAL A 724 10.84 0.08 27.09
C VAL A 724 10.28 0.23 25.67
N GLY A 725 10.37 -0.85 24.89
CA GLY A 725 9.69 -1.05 23.62
C GLY A 725 10.17 -0.18 22.43
N PRO A 726 9.69 -0.48 21.21
CA PRO A 726 10.05 0.29 20.02
C PRO A 726 9.42 1.68 20.04
N VAL A 727 10.19 2.67 20.48
CA VAL A 727 9.83 4.08 20.29
C VAL A 727 10.19 4.48 18.87
N ASN A 728 9.18 4.66 18.01
CA ASN A 728 9.35 5.24 16.69
C ASN A 728 9.58 6.75 16.83
N ILE A 729 10.77 7.23 16.46
CA ILE A 729 11.09 8.65 16.52
C ILE A 729 10.55 9.31 15.25
N SER A 730 9.63 10.24 15.41
CA SER A 730 9.16 11.04 14.28
C SER A 730 10.27 11.93 13.75
N TYR A 731 10.45 11.90 12.44
CA TYR A 731 11.37 12.75 11.70
C TYR A 731 10.73 13.20 10.39
N LEU A 732 11.18 14.35 9.88
CA LEU A 732 10.85 14.85 8.55
C LEU A 732 12.13 15.03 7.75
N VAL A 733 12.08 14.67 6.47
CA VAL A 733 13.22 14.84 5.56
C VAL A 733 12.96 16.04 4.67
N TYR A 734 13.88 17.00 4.68
CA TYR A 734 13.82 18.22 3.90
C TYR A 734 14.91 18.24 2.83
N PHE A 735 14.60 18.75 1.64
CA PHE A 735 15.58 19.09 0.63
C PHE A 735 15.70 20.62 0.56
N MET A 736 16.88 21.17 0.82
CA MET A 736 17.07 22.62 0.93
C MET A 736 18.44 23.05 0.40
N ARG A 737 18.57 24.34 0.04
CA ARG A 737 19.88 24.91 -0.27
C ARG A 737 20.68 25.09 1.03
N LYS A 738 21.80 24.38 1.13
CA LYS A 738 22.78 24.46 2.22
C LYS A 738 23.84 25.51 1.93
N LEU A 739 24.44 25.45 0.74
CA LEU A 739 25.56 26.30 0.34
C LEU A 739 25.14 27.27 -0.76
N TRP A 740 25.42 28.56 -0.57
CA TRP A 740 24.95 29.65 -1.43
C TRP A 740 26.05 30.17 -2.37
N PHE A 741 26.58 29.28 -3.22
CA PHE A 741 27.50 29.62 -4.29
C PHE A 741 26.77 29.76 -5.62
N ASN A 742 27.21 30.68 -6.48
CA ASN A 742 26.71 30.84 -7.86
C ASN A 742 25.18 31.02 -7.98
N VAL A 743 24.52 31.47 -6.91
CA VAL A 743 23.09 31.78 -6.91
C VAL A 743 22.90 33.15 -7.56
N ILE A 744 22.20 33.20 -8.69
CA ILE A 744 21.86 34.43 -9.41
C ILE A 744 20.34 34.41 -9.60
N PRO A 745 19.58 35.25 -8.86
CA PRO A 745 18.13 35.29 -8.99
C PRO A 745 17.68 35.56 -10.43
N GLY A 746 16.72 34.77 -10.91
CA GLY A 746 16.19 34.78 -12.27
C GLY A 746 16.86 33.79 -13.22
N ARG A 747 18.03 33.24 -12.88
CA ARG A 747 18.71 32.23 -13.72
C ARG A 747 18.05 30.86 -13.63
N ASP A 748 17.61 30.47 -12.43
CA ASP A 748 16.90 29.24 -12.16
C ASP A 748 15.62 29.57 -11.38
N THR A 749 14.57 29.90 -12.14
CA THR A 749 13.29 30.36 -11.56
C THR A 749 12.67 29.29 -10.66
N LYS A 750 12.80 28.01 -10.98
CA LYS A 750 12.29 26.94 -10.11
C LYS A 750 13.05 26.90 -8.78
N ALA A 751 14.37 27.02 -8.82
CA ALA A 751 15.17 27.09 -7.60
C ALA A 751 14.81 28.33 -6.75
N ASP A 752 14.57 29.47 -7.41
CA ASP A 752 14.17 30.70 -6.76
C ASP A 752 12.84 30.57 -6.02
N LEU A 753 11.83 30.00 -6.68
CA LEU A 753 10.47 29.90 -6.16
C LEU A 753 10.34 28.83 -5.06
N ILE A 754 11.01 27.69 -5.20
CA ILE A 754 10.87 26.54 -4.28
C ILE A 754 11.83 26.66 -3.09
N PHE A 755 13.04 27.23 -3.29
CA PHE A 755 14.09 27.23 -2.28
C PHE A 755 14.55 28.63 -1.89
N HIS A 756 15.00 29.46 -2.83
CA HIS A 756 15.72 30.68 -2.45
C HIS A 756 14.81 31.69 -1.73
N PHE A 757 13.66 31.99 -2.30
CA PHE A 757 12.67 32.90 -1.71
C PHE A 757 12.20 32.43 -0.32
N PRO A 758 11.65 31.21 -0.17
CA PRO A 758 11.17 30.74 1.13
C PRO A 758 12.27 30.57 2.18
N GLN A 759 13.54 30.38 1.79
CA GLN A 759 14.66 30.33 2.74
C GLN A 759 15.15 31.72 3.17
N GLU A 760 15.11 32.74 2.30
CA GLU A 760 15.56 34.10 2.63
C GLU A 760 14.47 34.95 3.31
N LEU A 761 13.20 34.77 2.96
CA LEU A 761 12.09 35.55 3.51
C LEU A 761 12.06 35.54 5.07
N PRO A 762 12.17 34.39 5.76
CA PRO A 762 12.20 34.37 7.22
C PRO A 762 13.41 35.09 7.82
N LYS A 763 14.54 35.13 7.11
CA LYS A 763 15.77 35.83 7.56
C LYS A 763 15.59 37.34 7.47
N TYR A 764 14.93 37.80 6.40
CA TYR A 764 14.50 39.19 6.26
C TYR A 764 13.50 39.61 7.35
N LEU A 765 12.42 38.85 7.55
CA LEU A 765 11.39 39.19 8.55
C LEU A 765 11.94 39.19 9.99
N ARG A 766 12.96 38.37 10.28
CA ARG A 766 13.65 38.41 11.59
C ARG A 766 14.58 39.62 11.77
N GLY A 767 14.85 40.38 10.72
CA GLY A 767 15.71 41.56 10.81
C GLY A 767 17.21 41.26 10.77
N TYR A 768 17.63 40.15 10.16
CA TYR A 768 19.06 39.80 10.11
C TYR A 768 19.86 40.66 9.13
N HIS A 769 19.19 41.37 8.22
CA HIS A 769 19.83 42.18 7.19
C HIS A 769 19.77 43.69 7.54
N VAL A 770 20.75 44.43 7.05
CA VAL A 770 20.69 45.90 7.00
C VAL A 770 19.82 46.28 5.81
N CYS A 771 18.74 47.00 6.06
CA CYS A 771 17.77 47.38 5.04
C CYS A 771 17.63 48.91 5.04
N THR A 772 17.61 49.52 3.85
CA THR A 772 17.23 50.93 3.74
C THR A 772 15.71 51.07 3.90
N LYS A 773 15.23 52.27 4.25
CA LYS A 773 13.78 52.54 4.31
C LYS A 773 13.11 52.28 2.96
N GLU A 774 13.79 52.64 1.87
CA GLU A 774 13.29 52.43 0.52
C GLU A 774 13.16 50.93 0.17
N ASP A 775 14.19 50.13 0.46
CA ASP A 775 14.17 48.68 0.23
C ASP A 775 13.04 48.02 1.03
N MET A 776 12.84 48.41 2.29
CA MET A 776 11.79 47.84 3.13
C MET A 776 10.40 48.12 2.57
N VAL A 777 10.13 49.34 2.11
CA VAL A 777 8.84 49.71 1.51
C VAL A 777 8.64 48.96 0.18
N ASN A 778 9.66 48.88 -0.66
CA ASN A 778 9.61 48.16 -1.93
C ASN A 778 9.34 46.66 -1.71
N ILE A 779 10.09 46.01 -0.81
CA ILE A 779 9.91 44.60 -0.43
C ILE A 779 8.52 44.38 0.16
N ALA A 780 8.06 45.24 1.08
CA ALA A 780 6.74 45.11 1.67
C ALA A 780 5.63 45.18 0.61
N ALA A 781 5.78 46.03 -0.42
CA ALA A 781 4.87 46.06 -1.57
C ALA A 781 4.91 44.77 -2.40
N LEU A 782 6.11 44.21 -2.66
CA LEU A 782 6.27 42.92 -3.34
C LEU A 782 5.61 41.77 -2.57
N LEU A 783 5.86 41.68 -1.25
CA LEU A 783 5.28 40.66 -0.38
C LEU A 783 3.77 40.79 -0.26
N PHE A 784 3.24 42.02 -0.26
CA PHE A 784 1.80 42.25 -0.28
C PHE A 784 1.18 41.78 -1.60
N ARG A 785 1.80 42.10 -2.74
CA ARG A 785 1.36 41.66 -4.08
C ARG A 785 1.25 40.14 -4.21
N MET A 786 2.14 39.40 -3.55
CA MET A 786 2.08 37.95 -3.54
C MET A 786 0.87 37.36 -2.82
N LYS A 787 0.24 38.11 -1.89
CA LYS A 787 -0.90 37.63 -1.08
C LYS A 787 -2.27 37.85 -1.73
N GLY A 788 -2.34 38.61 -2.83
CA GLY A 788 -3.57 38.82 -3.61
C GLY A 788 -3.52 40.10 -4.44
N ASN A 789 -4.15 40.09 -5.62
CA ASN A 789 -4.15 41.22 -6.55
C ASN A 789 -5.34 42.20 -6.35
N ASP A 790 -6.11 42.01 -5.28
CA ASP A 790 -7.36 42.72 -5.07
C ASP A 790 -7.12 44.05 -4.32
N LYS A 791 -7.48 45.17 -4.97
CA LYS A 791 -7.34 46.52 -4.41
C LYS A 791 -8.16 46.70 -3.12
N THR A 792 -9.17 45.85 -2.89
CA THR A 792 -9.96 45.82 -1.66
C THR A 792 -9.12 45.45 -0.43
N GLN A 793 -8.02 44.71 -0.58
CA GLN A 793 -7.17 44.27 0.52
C GLN A 793 -6.16 45.31 1.00
N LEU A 794 -6.02 46.47 0.33
CA LEU A 794 -5.11 47.54 0.75
C LEU A 794 -5.45 48.08 2.15
N ALA A 795 -6.70 47.94 2.59
CA ALA A 795 -7.12 48.28 3.95
C ALA A 795 -6.52 47.36 5.02
N MET A 796 -6.10 46.14 4.67
CA MET A 796 -5.57 45.14 5.61
C MET A 796 -4.07 45.28 5.89
N ILE A 797 -3.34 46.12 5.14
CA ILE A 797 -1.89 46.29 5.28
C ILE A 797 -1.43 46.49 6.74
N PRO A 798 -2.05 47.36 7.57
CA PRO A 798 -1.63 47.53 8.97
C PRO A 798 -1.68 46.22 9.78
N LYS A 799 -2.68 45.37 9.56
CA LYS A 799 -2.83 44.08 10.25
C LYS A 799 -1.80 43.04 9.81
N MET A 800 -1.16 43.25 8.66
CA MET A 800 -0.25 42.30 8.02
C MET A 800 1.22 42.73 8.10
N LEU A 801 1.54 43.86 8.74
CA LEU A 801 2.90 44.43 8.75
C LEU A 801 3.97 43.45 9.25
N LYS A 802 3.64 42.57 10.20
CA LYS A 802 4.55 41.54 10.73
C LYS A 802 5.01 40.52 9.66
N ASP A 803 4.25 40.38 8.58
CA ASP A 803 4.58 39.47 7.47
C ASP A 803 5.25 40.20 6.29
N LEU A 804 5.36 41.53 6.36
CA LEU A 804 5.82 42.39 5.25
C LEU A 804 7.12 43.14 5.58
N VAL A 805 7.31 43.50 6.85
CA VAL A 805 8.39 44.36 7.34
C VAL A 805 9.19 43.61 8.41
N PRO A 806 10.52 43.82 8.52
CA PRO A 806 11.33 43.19 9.55
C PRO A 806 10.85 43.55 10.96
N ASN A 807 10.83 42.57 11.86
CA ASN A 807 10.31 42.71 13.22
C ASN A 807 10.98 43.81 14.04
N ASP A 808 12.27 44.08 13.80
CA ASP A 808 13.04 45.13 14.46
C ASP A 808 12.72 46.54 13.92
N GLN A 809 12.08 46.65 12.76
CA GLN A 809 11.81 47.91 12.06
C GLN A 809 10.33 48.32 12.07
N LEU A 810 9.45 47.52 12.67
CA LEU A 810 8.01 47.81 12.72
C LEU A 810 7.68 49.18 13.35
N LYS A 811 8.49 49.63 14.32
CA LYS A 811 8.28 50.88 15.06
C LYS A 811 8.95 52.10 14.42
N THR A 812 9.65 51.95 13.29
CA THR A 812 10.42 53.02 12.65
C THR A 812 9.51 54.07 11.99
N MET A 813 8.28 53.71 11.65
CA MET A 813 7.25 54.57 11.04
C MET A 813 5.87 54.21 11.64
N SER A 814 4.91 55.13 11.57
CA SER A 814 3.53 54.82 12.00
C SER A 814 2.84 53.82 11.05
N GLU A 815 1.87 53.06 11.53
CA GLU A 815 1.13 52.08 10.70
C GLU A 815 0.49 52.72 9.45
N ASN A 816 -0.01 53.95 9.60
CA ASN A 816 -0.59 54.72 8.50
C ASN A 816 0.45 55.17 7.47
N GLU A 817 1.66 55.49 7.93
CA GLU A 817 2.77 55.89 7.06
C GLU A 817 3.34 54.69 6.31
N TRP A 818 3.48 53.53 6.97
CA TRP A 818 3.78 52.26 6.32
C TRP A 818 2.77 51.94 5.23
N LYS A 819 1.47 51.98 5.55
CA LYS A 819 0.39 51.75 4.58
C LYS A 819 0.51 52.69 3.38
N ARG A 820 0.69 54.00 3.60
CA ARG A 820 0.79 55.00 2.53
C ARG A 820 1.96 54.71 1.59
N SER A 821 3.14 54.42 2.16
CA SER A 821 4.35 54.14 1.40
C SER A 821 4.26 52.83 0.60
N ILE A 822 3.73 51.77 1.23
CA ILE A 822 3.54 50.45 0.60
C ILE A 822 2.56 50.55 -0.58
N VAL A 823 1.43 51.24 -0.41
CA VAL A 823 0.45 51.46 -1.49
C VAL A 823 1.07 52.24 -2.65
N GLY A 824 1.93 53.22 -2.35
CA GLY A 824 2.67 53.97 -3.36
C GLY A 824 3.57 53.10 -4.24
N TYR A 825 4.37 52.20 -3.64
CA TYR A 825 5.20 51.25 -4.40
C TYR A 825 4.39 50.16 -5.08
N TYR A 826 3.34 49.64 -4.42
CA TYR A 826 2.44 48.65 -4.99
C TYR A 826 1.82 49.12 -6.31
N SER A 827 1.44 50.40 -6.38
CA SER A 827 0.83 51.01 -7.56
C SER A 827 1.81 51.16 -8.74
N LYS A 828 3.11 51.25 -8.46
CA LYS A 828 4.19 51.29 -9.48
C LYS A 828 4.51 49.93 -10.07
N GLN A 829 4.06 48.84 -9.45
CA GLN A 829 4.36 47.45 -9.82
C GLN A 829 3.25 46.83 -10.70
N ALA A 830 2.53 47.62 -11.50
CA ALA A 830 1.40 47.14 -12.30
C ALA A 830 1.78 45.92 -13.17
N ASP A 831 0.86 44.96 -13.26
CA ASP A 831 0.96 43.72 -14.07
C ASP A 831 2.01 42.67 -13.64
N MET A 832 2.67 42.83 -12.49
CA MET A 832 3.61 41.82 -11.96
C MET A 832 2.88 40.63 -11.30
N THR A 833 3.25 39.41 -11.70
CA THR A 833 2.75 38.15 -11.11
C THR A 833 3.37 37.84 -9.74
N ALA A 834 2.75 36.94 -8.97
CA ALA A 834 3.28 36.53 -7.66
C ALA A 834 4.68 35.88 -7.74
N ASP A 835 4.95 35.14 -8.81
CA ASP A 835 6.25 34.49 -9.01
C ASP A 835 7.32 35.49 -9.46
N GLU A 836 6.99 36.45 -10.31
CA GLU A 836 7.87 37.57 -10.63
C GLU A 836 8.17 38.43 -9.39
N ALA A 837 7.19 38.63 -8.52
CA ALA A 837 7.38 39.36 -7.26
C ALA A 837 8.37 38.64 -6.32
N LYS A 838 8.34 37.29 -6.24
CA LYS A 838 9.33 36.49 -5.49
C LYS A 838 10.74 36.65 -6.06
N VAL A 839 10.88 36.62 -7.38
CA VAL A 839 12.18 36.82 -8.05
C VAL A 839 12.67 38.27 -7.87
N ALA A 840 11.77 39.26 -7.94
CA ALA A 840 12.08 40.66 -7.69
C ALA A 840 12.55 40.88 -6.24
N PHE A 841 11.90 40.25 -5.26
CA PHE A 841 12.36 40.23 -3.86
C PHE A 841 13.79 39.72 -3.77
N LEU A 842 14.07 38.57 -4.40
CA LEU A 842 15.39 37.96 -4.41
C LEU A 842 16.45 38.88 -5.05
N LYS A 843 16.10 39.57 -6.15
CA LYS A 843 16.99 40.56 -6.80
C LYS A 843 17.34 41.73 -5.89
N VAL A 844 16.43 42.18 -5.04
CA VAL A 844 16.73 43.23 -4.05
C VAL A 844 17.70 42.68 -3.00
N VAL A 845 17.35 41.59 -2.32
CA VAL A 845 18.13 41.06 -1.20
C VAL A 845 19.49 40.48 -1.61
N TYR A 846 19.65 40.06 -2.88
CA TYR A 846 20.88 39.50 -3.43
C TYR A 846 22.09 40.42 -3.31
N HIS A 847 21.88 41.74 -3.34
CA HIS A 847 22.96 42.73 -3.23
C HIS A 847 23.50 42.87 -1.81
N TRP A 848 22.79 42.35 -0.81
CA TRP A 848 23.21 42.47 0.58
C TRP A 848 24.39 41.53 0.88
N PRO A 849 25.39 41.98 1.66
CA PRO A 849 26.55 41.16 2.01
C PRO A 849 26.16 39.91 2.83
N THR A 850 24.98 39.96 3.44
CA THR A 850 24.39 38.92 4.28
C THR A 850 23.42 37.98 3.55
N PHE A 851 23.25 38.12 2.23
CA PHE A 851 22.41 37.22 1.42
C PHE A 851 22.92 35.78 1.50
N GLY A 852 22.01 34.81 1.65
CA GLY A 852 22.37 33.39 1.68
C GLY A 852 23.22 32.99 2.90
N CYS A 853 23.26 33.81 3.95
CA CYS A 853 23.96 33.49 5.18
C CYS A 853 23.13 32.57 6.08
N ALA A 854 23.80 31.71 6.83
CA ALA A 854 23.23 31.05 8.00
C ALA A 854 23.56 31.89 9.25
N PHE A 855 22.54 32.21 10.05
CA PHE A 855 22.69 33.09 11.20
C PHE A 855 22.56 32.34 12.53
N PHE A 856 23.41 32.67 13.48
CA PHE A 856 23.45 32.09 14.82
C PHE A 856 23.61 33.22 15.84
N GLU A 857 22.66 33.34 16.77
CA GLU A 857 22.84 34.21 17.94
C GLU A 857 23.53 33.40 19.03
N VAL A 858 24.65 33.92 19.52
CA VAL A 858 25.53 33.22 20.46
C VAL A 858 26.01 34.19 21.53
N LYS A 859 26.37 33.64 22.69
CA LYS A 859 27.01 34.41 23.75
C LYS A 859 28.52 34.21 23.67
N GLN A 860 29.28 35.25 23.36
CA GLN A 860 30.74 35.17 23.21
C GLN A 860 31.44 35.46 24.54
N THR A 861 32.62 34.87 24.75
CA THR A 861 33.41 35.04 26.00
C THR A 861 34.88 35.38 25.74
N SER A 862 35.24 35.73 24.50
CA SER A 862 36.65 35.83 24.08
C SER A 862 37.11 37.25 23.78
N GLU A 863 36.22 38.11 23.29
CA GLU A 863 36.57 39.44 22.80
C GLU A 863 35.91 40.50 23.70
N PRO A 864 36.67 41.17 24.59
CA PRO A 864 36.12 42.14 25.54
C PRO A 864 35.49 43.38 24.87
N ASN A 865 35.91 43.68 23.64
CA ASN A 865 35.40 44.82 22.86
C ASN A 865 34.08 44.52 22.16
N PHE A 866 33.62 43.26 22.16
CA PHE A 866 32.36 42.86 21.57
C PHE A 866 31.28 42.76 22.66
N PRO A 867 30.01 42.99 22.32
CA PRO A 867 28.92 42.72 23.27
C PRO A 867 28.90 41.23 23.64
N ASP A 868 28.35 40.91 24.81
CA ASP A 868 28.21 39.52 25.26
C ASP A 868 27.43 38.67 24.26
N ILE A 869 26.37 39.23 23.65
CA ILE A 869 25.56 38.57 22.64
C ILE A 869 25.93 39.12 21.27
N VAL A 870 26.40 38.23 20.40
CA VAL A 870 26.74 38.53 19.00
C VAL A 870 25.96 37.64 18.05
N ARG A 871 25.79 38.10 16.80
CA ARG A 871 25.21 37.31 15.73
C ARG A 871 26.31 36.88 14.76
N ILE A 872 26.47 35.58 14.59
CA ILE A 872 27.39 34.99 13.62
C ILE A 872 26.65 34.71 12.33
N ALA A 873 27.21 35.16 11.20
CA ALA A 873 26.76 34.84 9.85
C ALA A 873 27.81 34.00 9.13
N VAL A 874 27.45 32.79 8.72
CA VAL A 874 28.32 31.88 7.93
C VAL A 874 27.88 31.92 6.46
N SER A 875 28.82 32.18 5.55
CA SER A 875 28.54 32.40 4.12
C SER A 875 29.67 31.90 3.23
N LYS A 876 29.55 32.11 1.90
CA LYS A 876 30.65 31.86 0.95
C LYS A 876 31.91 32.71 1.21
N LYS A 877 31.78 33.86 1.90
CA LYS A 877 32.90 34.75 2.22
C LYS A 877 33.68 34.34 3.48
N GLY A 878 33.16 33.38 4.24
CA GLY A 878 33.67 33.02 5.57
C GLY A 878 32.65 33.29 6.67
N LEU A 879 33.17 33.49 7.88
CA LEU A 879 32.40 33.77 9.08
C LEU A 879 32.45 35.26 9.42
N THR A 880 31.30 35.88 9.62
CA THR A 880 31.17 37.30 9.98
C THR A 880 30.49 37.42 11.35
N ILE A 881 31.05 38.22 12.25
CA ILE A 881 30.47 38.56 13.55
C ILE A 881 29.80 39.92 13.42
N ILE A 882 28.53 39.98 13.83
CA ILE A 882 27.64 41.12 13.63
C ILE A 882 27.02 41.53 14.98
N HIS A 883 26.95 42.82 15.25
CA HIS A 883 26.25 43.34 16.42
C HIS A 883 24.71 43.16 16.23
N PRO A 884 23.99 42.50 17.15
CA PRO A 884 22.61 42.07 16.91
C PRO A 884 21.60 43.23 16.77
N LYS A 885 21.84 44.38 17.43
CA LYS A 885 20.99 45.59 17.36
C LYS A 885 21.36 46.54 16.22
N THR A 886 22.59 47.05 16.20
CA THR A 886 23.04 48.01 15.17
C THR A 886 23.29 47.37 13.81
N LYS A 887 23.50 46.05 13.77
CA LYS A 887 23.83 45.26 12.57
C LYS A 887 25.21 45.59 11.97
N ASP A 888 26.06 46.28 12.74
CA ASP A 888 27.44 46.56 12.34
C ASP A 888 28.29 45.29 12.32
N VAL A 889 29.19 45.21 11.35
CA VAL A 889 30.17 44.12 11.25
C VAL A 889 31.29 44.38 12.25
N LEU A 890 31.40 43.52 13.26
CA LEU A 890 32.43 43.59 14.30
C LEU A 890 33.74 42.93 13.85
N ALA A 891 33.63 41.79 13.17
CA ALA A 891 34.78 41.08 12.60
C ALA A 891 34.36 40.22 11.40
N GLN A 892 35.29 39.96 10.50
CA GLN A 892 35.10 39.05 9.38
C GLN A 892 36.32 38.15 9.21
N TYR A 893 36.09 36.84 9.19
CA TYR A 893 37.10 35.80 9.09
C TYR A 893 36.88 34.97 7.82
N PRO A 894 37.62 35.25 6.74
CA PRO A 894 37.63 34.39 5.57
C PRO A 894 38.16 32.99 5.89
N TYR A 895 37.71 31.99 5.13
CA TYR A 895 38.06 30.58 5.33
C TYR A 895 39.57 30.32 5.40
N ASN A 896 40.38 30.98 4.56
CA ASN A 896 41.83 30.85 4.55
C ASN A 896 42.55 31.39 5.81
N ARG A 897 41.86 32.15 6.67
CA ARG A 897 42.38 32.64 7.95
C ARG A 897 41.96 31.81 9.15
N ILE A 898 41.00 30.89 8.96
CA ILE A 898 40.52 30.00 10.02
C ILE A 898 41.45 28.78 10.06
N ALA A 899 42.22 28.63 11.14
CA ALA A 899 43.18 27.53 11.27
C ALA A 899 42.52 26.24 11.73
N ASN A 900 41.60 26.33 12.69
CA ASN A 900 40.81 25.22 13.18
C ASN A 900 39.51 25.71 13.83
N TRP A 901 38.57 24.79 13.97
CA TRP A 901 37.35 24.98 14.75
C TRP A 901 36.96 23.66 15.43
N CYS A 902 36.16 23.75 16.48
CA CYS A 902 35.54 22.61 17.13
C CYS A 902 34.21 23.03 17.78
N SER A 903 33.34 22.07 18.00
CA SER A 903 32.04 22.30 18.65
C SER A 903 31.77 21.26 19.72
N GLY A 904 31.04 21.67 20.75
CA GLY A 904 30.46 20.80 21.77
C GLY A 904 28.93 20.95 21.79
N SER A 905 28.27 20.31 22.75
CA SER A 905 26.81 20.45 22.94
C SER A 905 26.38 21.84 23.40
N THR A 906 27.30 22.62 24.00
CA THR A 906 27.02 23.92 24.62
C THR A 906 27.94 25.03 24.11
N TYR A 907 28.87 24.76 23.21
CA TYR A 907 29.83 25.75 22.75
C TYR A 907 30.29 25.53 21.31
N PHE A 908 30.83 26.60 20.71
CA PHE A 908 31.59 26.59 19.47
C PHE A 908 32.88 27.38 19.67
N HIS A 909 34.00 26.85 19.18
CA HIS A 909 35.32 27.45 19.30
C HIS A 909 36.04 27.45 17.96
N MET A 910 36.73 28.55 17.63
CA MET A 910 37.59 28.65 16.46
C MET A 910 38.88 29.40 16.77
N SER A 911 39.96 29.07 16.05
CA SER A 911 41.22 29.80 16.09
C SER A 911 41.52 30.44 14.73
N VAL A 912 41.90 31.71 14.74
CA VAL A 912 42.18 32.52 13.56
C VAL A 912 43.66 32.91 13.55
N GLY A 913 44.37 32.68 12.44
CA GLY A 913 45.80 32.95 12.31
C GLY A 913 46.70 31.72 12.56
N SER A 914 47.95 31.91 13.02
CA SER A 914 48.88 30.79 13.26
C SER A 914 48.64 30.12 14.62
N LEU A 915 48.97 28.83 14.76
CA LEU A 915 48.86 28.08 16.02
C LEU A 915 49.65 28.72 17.20
N VAL A 916 50.59 29.62 16.94
CA VAL A 916 51.48 30.24 17.94
C VAL A 916 51.11 31.70 18.26
N LYS A 917 50.45 32.43 17.35
CA LYS A 917 50.09 33.86 17.50
C LYS A 917 48.65 34.21 17.06
N GLY A 918 47.77 33.22 16.92
CA GLY A 918 46.39 33.41 16.47
C GLY A 918 45.43 33.87 17.58
N SER A 919 44.37 34.60 17.21
CA SER A 919 43.26 34.95 18.11
C SER A 919 42.28 33.78 18.21
N LYS A 920 41.70 33.58 19.39
CA LYS A 920 40.73 32.51 19.66
C LYS A 920 39.35 33.14 19.87
N PHE A 921 38.33 32.52 19.29
CA PHE A 921 36.95 32.92 19.47
C PHE A 921 36.13 31.75 20.00
N LEU A 922 35.56 31.92 21.19
CA LEU A 922 34.73 30.99 21.93
C LEU A 922 33.35 31.60 22.15
N CYS A 923 32.30 30.83 21.88
CA CYS A 923 30.94 31.21 22.20
C CYS A 923 30.13 30.03 22.76
N GLU A 924 29.20 30.35 23.64
CA GLU A 924 28.18 29.45 24.17
C GLU A 924 27.01 29.36 23.17
N THR A 925 26.70 28.15 22.73
CA THR A 925 25.59 27.88 21.80
C THR A 925 25.23 26.39 21.79
N SER A 926 23.94 26.09 21.65
CA SER A 926 23.46 24.72 21.40
C SER A 926 23.51 24.31 19.92
N LEU A 927 23.86 25.25 19.04
CA LEU A 927 23.90 25.06 17.58
C LEU A 927 25.31 24.88 17.03
N GLY A 928 26.31 24.62 17.89
CA GLY A 928 27.71 24.44 17.49
C GLY A 928 27.89 23.39 16.39
N TYR A 929 27.14 22.29 16.45
CA TYR A 929 27.16 21.24 15.42
C TYR A 929 26.75 21.73 14.02
N LYS A 930 25.83 22.69 13.92
CA LYS A 930 25.42 23.28 12.62
C LYS A 930 26.48 24.22 12.07
N MET A 931 27.12 24.99 12.96
CA MET A 931 28.20 25.90 12.58
C MET A 931 29.40 25.12 12.07
N ASP A 932 29.78 24.07 12.79
CA ASP A 932 30.83 23.12 12.41
C ASP A 932 30.57 22.47 11.05
N ASP A 933 29.38 21.90 10.85
CA ASP A 933 28.97 21.29 9.58
C ASP A 933 29.00 22.28 8.41
N LEU A 934 28.49 23.50 8.61
CA LEU A 934 28.48 24.52 7.56
C LEU A 934 29.89 25.00 7.21
N ILE A 935 30.73 25.32 8.20
CA ILE A 935 32.10 25.77 7.97
C ILE A 935 32.89 24.69 7.23
N THR A 936 32.78 23.43 7.68
CA THR A 936 33.39 22.27 7.02
C THR A 936 32.92 22.15 5.57
N SER A 937 31.62 22.27 5.33
CA SER A 937 31.04 22.14 3.99
C SER A 937 31.46 23.27 3.04
N TYR A 938 31.50 24.51 3.54
CA TYR A 938 31.96 25.66 2.77
C TYR A 938 33.47 25.56 2.48
N GLN A 939 34.29 25.17 3.45
CA GLN A 939 35.73 24.96 3.26
C GLN A 939 35.98 23.93 2.14
N LEU A 940 35.34 22.76 2.22
CA LEU A 940 35.47 21.71 1.21
C LEU A 940 35.03 22.17 -0.19
N ALA A 941 33.98 22.99 -0.26
CA ALA A 941 33.51 23.54 -1.54
C ALA A 941 34.49 24.59 -2.11
N VAL A 942 35.07 25.44 -1.26
CA VAL A 942 36.08 26.43 -1.66
C VAL A 942 37.36 25.72 -2.14
N ASP A 943 37.82 24.69 -1.43
CA ASP A 943 39.01 23.93 -1.80
C ASP A 943 38.83 23.25 -3.17
N LYS A 944 37.66 22.65 -3.43
CA LYS A 944 37.30 22.07 -4.74
C LYS A 944 37.33 23.09 -5.88
N GLN A 945 36.97 24.35 -5.63
CA GLN A 945 37.00 25.40 -6.66
C GLN A 945 38.42 25.87 -6.98
N HIS A 946 39.33 25.87 -6.00
CA HIS A 946 40.72 26.32 -6.18
C HIS A 946 41.63 25.23 -6.76
N SER A 947 41.35 23.94 -6.51
CA SER A 947 42.28 22.86 -6.88
C SER A 947 42.17 22.38 -8.32
N GLY A 948 41.07 22.62 -9.04
CA GLY A 948 40.84 22.08 -10.41
C GLY A 948 40.91 20.54 -10.55
N VAL A 949 41.21 19.83 -9.46
CA VAL A 949 41.51 18.40 -9.37
C VAL A 949 40.58 17.80 -8.34
N LYS A 950 39.90 16.70 -8.71
CA LYS A 950 39.14 15.87 -7.78
C LYS A 950 40.05 15.43 -6.64
N ALA A 951 39.89 16.02 -5.46
CA ALA A 951 40.53 15.51 -4.25
C ALA A 951 40.13 14.04 -4.06
N SER A 952 41.12 13.16 -3.99
CA SER A 952 40.92 11.76 -3.66
C SER A 952 40.39 11.64 -2.21
N PRO A 953 39.51 10.68 -1.89
CA PRO A 953 38.93 10.56 -0.55
C PRO A 953 39.91 10.10 0.55
N GLN A 954 41.19 9.87 0.21
CA GLN A 954 42.09 9.04 1.02
C GLN A 954 42.97 9.79 2.02
N SER A 955 42.92 11.12 2.12
CA SER A 955 43.75 11.86 3.09
C SER A 955 42.99 12.44 4.30
N CYS A 956 41.68 12.19 4.44
CA CYS A 956 40.92 12.75 5.57
C CYS A 956 39.84 11.81 6.15
N THR A 957 40.03 10.49 6.02
CA THR A 957 39.14 9.50 6.66
C THR A 957 39.29 9.39 8.17
N ASP A 958 40.25 10.09 8.79
CA ASP A 958 40.53 9.96 10.23
C ASP A 958 40.00 11.09 11.12
N ARG A 959 39.24 12.06 10.58
CA ARG A 959 38.73 13.19 11.39
C ARG A 959 37.21 13.27 11.57
N SER A 960 36.42 12.56 10.78
CA SER A 960 34.96 12.47 10.96
C SER A 960 34.50 11.35 11.92
N LEU A 961 35.43 10.50 12.39
CA LEU A 961 35.18 9.43 13.37
C LEU A 961 35.58 9.78 14.81
N ILE A 962 36.13 10.98 15.07
CA ILE A 962 36.58 11.37 16.42
C ILE A 962 35.46 12.01 17.27
N GLN A 963 34.23 12.18 16.77
CA GLN A 963 33.16 12.82 17.55
C GLN A 963 32.38 11.90 18.52
N VAL A 964 32.77 10.64 18.74
CA VAL A 964 32.04 9.76 19.71
C VAL A 964 32.91 9.13 20.80
N HIS A 965 34.25 9.14 20.73
CA HIS A 965 35.11 8.61 21.81
C HIS A 965 36.24 9.57 22.18
N ARG A 966 35.97 10.48 23.13
CA ARG A 966 36.99 10.94 24.08
C ARG A 966 36.38 11.02 25.48
N ILE A 967 36.76 10.04 26.30
CA ILE A 967 36.62 10.02 27.75
C ILE A 967 37.22 11.33 28.30
N PRO A 968 36.59 12.01 29.28
CA PRO A 968 37.20 13.18 29.89
C PRO A 968 38.49 12.75 30.59
N PHE A 969 39.63 13.28 30.13
CA PHE A 969 40.83 13.32 30.95
C PHE A 969 40.53 14.22 32.16
N ALA A 970 40.23 13.58 33.29
CA ALA A 970 40.40 14.21 34.58
C ALA A 970 41.90 14.48 34.76
N TYR A 971 42.28 15.75 34.79
CA TYR A 971 43.50 16.17 35.47
C TYR A 971 43.10 17.05 36.64
N ARG A 972 43.78 16.77 37.75
CA ARG A 972 43.77 17.50 39.02
C ARG A 972 43.90 19.00 38.85
#